data_AF-A0A7J2JSR6-F1
#
_entry.id   AF-A0A7J2JSR6-F1
#
_cell.length_a   1.000
_cell.length_b   1.000
_cell.length_c   1.000
_cell.angle_alpha   90.00
_cell.angle_beta   90.00
_cell.angle_gamma   90.00
#
_symmetry.space_group_name_H-M   'P 1'
#
loop_
_entity.id
_entity.type
_entity.pdbx_description
1 polymer ?
#
loop_
_entity_poly.entity_id
_entity_poly.type
_entity_poly.pdbx_seq_one_letter_code
_entity_poly.pdbx_strand_id
1 'polypeptide(L)'
;MIPAVFRRLCPDCDEDLVTHGDACASCLPRSRVWKVRELLRQYEEFFRACVGSAPWSVQRTWAKRVLLRESFAMLAPTGVGKTAFGMVTSLFHRARGWGRSYVILPTILLVRQVKADLEVYAARARESGLLDAEPRIVAYWGGMKKAEREETLRAIESGEFDILVTTSQFLSRNLDLLLGKEYAFIFVDDVDSLLKTSKNIDRVLMLVGFTQEEIARALRDPTYRPERRPEGILVLSTATGRPGPRAILFRRLLGFDIGALRGTTLRNVEDVVARGGLERVREILERMGGGAILLLADMSLADRVRAEAESAGLRAEVVSGSEEKAIRAFADGELDVLIGAAKPYGVLVRGIDLPERIRYAVFAGTPRFTATLADVAELSERALATFLGILSPVLGARAVALSKRLRLGRAAEGEIQEARLLVERVFREPELLERVSRMSTIVVEEVEGAVRLSIPDVRTYIQGSGRTSRLYPGGLTRGAAFLVDDGPILDAFVRRASAYELEFKSIEEVDLEALKAEIDRDREMVREAGRKAARAAELLKTSLFVVESPNKARTIARFFGTPTRRIVDGIPVYEVCAGDVLLTVAASGGHVVDLTTQGGYHGVLVEDGLFVPVFTTRKRCRSCGYQFTDFDRCPICGSEDVFDSASTIEVLRRLAFEAGRVIIATDPDTEGEKIAWDLEQLLSTHAESIARAEFHEVTKRAISEALRELHSVSEPRVRAQIVRRVEDRWIGFELSQELQR
;
A
#
# COMPACT_ATOMS: atom_id res chain seq x y z
N MET A 1 -4.16 9.29 -38.01
CA MET A 1 -4.94 10.26 -37.22
C MET A 1 -6.36 10.33 -37.76
N ILE A 2 -7.35 10.11 -36.89
CA ILE A 2 -8.78 10.07 -37.24
C ILE A 2 -9.39 11.44 -36.90
N PRO A 3 -9.96 12.18 -37.87
CA PRO A 3 -10.65 13.44 -37.62
C PRO A 3 -11.88 13.24 -36.74
N ALA A 4 -11.97 14.02 -35.66
CA ALA A 4 -13.11 14.07 -34.76
C ALA A 4 -13.05 15.33 -33.88
N VAL A 5 -14.18 15.65 -33.29
CA VAL A 5 -14.33 16.71 -32.28
C VAL A 5 -14.98 16.13 -31.03
N PHE A 6 -14.41 16.38 -29.85
CA PHE A 6 -15.00 16.06 -28.56
C PHE A 6 -15.50 17.36 -27.91
N ARG A 7 -16.81 17.58 -27.98
CA ARG A 7 -17.46 18.84 -27.64
C ARG A 7 -17.29 19.18 -26.15
N ARG A 8 -16.77 20.37 -25.85
CA ARG A 8 -16.52 20.89 -24.48
C ARG A 8 -15.75 19.92 -23.58
N LEU A 9 -14.84 19.16 -24.17
CA LEU A 9 -14.04 18.15 -23.47
C LEU A 9 -12.55 18.50 -23.47
N CYS A 10 -12.17 19.72 -23.86
CA CYS A 10 -10.82 20.20 -23.62
C CYS A 10 -10.55 20.23 -22.10
N PRO A 11 -9.48 19.57 -21.64
CA PRO A 11 -9.16 19.47 -20.21
C PRO A 11 -8.83 20.80 -19.53
N ASP A 12 -8.45 21.83 -20.30
CA ASP A 12 -7.85 23.05 -19.75
C ASP A 12 -8.73 24.30 -19.90
N CYS A 13 -9.66 24.34 -20.87
CA CYS A 13 -10.45 25.53 -21.19
C CYS A 13 -11.95 25.29 -21.45
N ASP A 14 -12.48 24.08 -21.23
CA ASP A 14 -13.87 23.69 -21.52
C ASP A 14 -14.33 23.92 -22.98
N GLU A 15 -13.38 24.19 -23.90
CA GLU A 15 -13.63 24.23 -25.34
C GLU A 15 -13.64 22.83 -25.96
N ASP A 16 -13.85 22.76 -27.27
CA ASP A 16 -13.85 21.51 -28.02
C ASP A 16 -12.43 20.94 -28.15
N LEU A 17 -12.29 19.65 -27.85
CA LEU A 17 -11.05 18.91 -28.08
C LEU A 17 -11.07 18.36 -29.51
N VAL A 18 -10.24 18.93 -30.38
CA VAL A 18 -10.16 18.57 -31.80
C VAL A 18 -8.98 17.63 -32.03
N THR A 19 -9.20 16.50 -32.71
CA THR A 19 -8.14 15.50 -32.97
C THR A 19 -7.34 15.77 -34.23
N HIS A 20 -7.80 16.66 -35.12
CA HIS A 20 -7.23 16.96 -36.42
C HIS A 20 -7.01 18.48 -36.52
N GLY A 21 -5.81 18.93 -36.16
CA GLY A 21 -5.46 20.35 -36.09
C GLY A 21 -4.39 20.60 -35.03
N ASP A 22 -3.94 21.85 -34.93
CA ASP A 22 -3.01 22.25 -33.88
C ASP A 22 -3.68 22.18 -32.50
N ALA A 23 -2.93 21.71 -31.49
CA ALA A 23 -3.41 21.75 -30.11
C ALA A 23 -3.79 23.19 -29.73
N CYS A 24 -4.88 23.35 -28.98
CA CYS A 24 -5.35 24.63 -28.45
C CYS A 24 -4.18 25.52 -27.99
N ALA A 25 -3.93 26.63 -28.70
CA ALA A 25 -2.79 27.51 -28.50
C ALA A 25 -2.80 28.27 -27.14
N SER A 26 -3.88 28.16 -26.36
CA SER A 26 -4.08 28.88 -25.09
C SER A 26 -3.94 28.01 -23.82
N CYS A 27 -3.76 26.70 -23.96
CA CYS A 27 -4.21 25.73 -22.94
C CYS A 27 -3.21 25.41 -21.80
N LEU A 28 -1.88 25.54 -21.98
CA LEU A 28 -0.93 25.00 -20.99
C LEU A 28 -0.80 25.76 -19.65
N PRO A 29 -0.77 27.12 -19.55
CA PRO A 29 -0.39 27.79 -18.30
C PRO A 29 -1.48 27.93 -17.22
N ARG A 30 -2.73 27.52 -17.46
CA ARG A 30 -3.88 27.89 -16.61
C ARG A 30 -4.60 26.74 -15.90
N SER A 31 -4.40 25.49 -16.29
CA SER A 31 -5.16 24.37 -15.72
C SER A 31 -4.68 23.95 -14.33
N ARG A 32 -5.61 23.38 -13.55
CA ARG A 32 -5.32 22.82 -12.21
C ARG A 32 -4.21 21.78 -12.27
N VAL A 33 -4.20 20.95 -13.31
CA VAL A 33 -3.19 19.90 -13.50
C VAL A 33 -1.82 20.49 -13.82
N TRP A 34 -1.75 21.55 -14.61
CA TRP A 34 -0.48 22.26 -14.83
C TRP A 34 0.08 22.84 -13.53
N LYS A 35 -0.77 23.47 -12.69
CA LYS A 35 -0.34 23.97 -11.37
C LYS A 35 0.20 22.85 -10.49
N VAL A 36 -0.42 21.67 -10.50
CA VAL A 36 0.05 20.51 -9.74
C VAL A 36 1.34 19.93 -10.34
N ARG A 37 1.53 19.94 -11.66
CA ARG A 37 2.80 19.57 -12.30
C ARG A 37 3.95 20.45 -11.87
N GLU A 38 3.73 21.76 -11.80
CA GLU A 38 4.76 22.71 -11.35
C GLU A 38 5.07 22.52 -9.86
N LEU A 39 4.04 22.31 -9.02
CA LEU A 39 4.24 21.96 -7.62
C LEU A 39 4.97 20.62 -7.45
N LEU A 40 4.70 19.64 -8.32
CA LEU A 40 5.39 18.35 -8.30
C LEU A 40 6.87 18.54 -8.65
N ARG A 41 7.20 19.36 -9.64
CA ARG A 41 8.60 19.68 -9.98
C ARG A 41 9.34 20.29 -8.79
N GLN A 42 8.72 21.24 -8.09
CA GLN A 42 9.25 21.85 -6.87
C GLN A 42 9.40 20.81 -5.74
N TYR A 43 8.42 19.92 -5.58
CA TYR A 43 8.49 18.84 -4.60
C TYR A 43 9.63 17.86 -4.92
N GLU A 44 9.84 17.48 -6.18
CA GLU A 44 10.91 16.57 -6.62
C GLU A 44 12.30 17.18 -6.39
N GLU A 45 12.44 18.48 -6.62
CA GLU A 45 13.66 19.24 -6.29
C GLU A 45 13.91 19.26 -4.78
N PHE A 46 12.88 19.58 -3.99
CA PHE A 46 12.94 19.56 -2.53
C PHE A 46 13.28 18.18 -1.98
N PHE A 47 12.67 17.13 -2.53
CA PHE A 47 12.94 15.75 -2.15
C PHE A 47 14.39 15.36 -2.46
N ARG A 48 14.92 15.75 -3.62
CA ARG A 48 16.32 15.52 -3.98
C ARG A 48 17.28 16.24 -3.05
N ALA A 49 16.99 17.47 -2.65
CA ALA A 49 17.80 18.20 -1.67
C ALA A 49 17.86 17.48 -0.32
N CYS A 50 16.71 17.02 0.21
CA CYS A 50 16.65 16.32 1.48
C CYS A 50 17.34 14.94 1.44
N VAL A 51 16.94 14.11 0.48
CA VAL A 51 17.26 12.67 0.45
C VAL A 51 18.53 12.38 -0.35
N GLY A 52 18.91 13.25 -1.29
CA GLY A 52 20.04 13.07 -2.21
C GLY A 52 19.69 12.37 -3.53
N SER A 53 18.43 11.95 -3.71
CA SER A 53 17.95 11.29 -4.93
C SER A 53 16.53 11.74 -5.28
N ALA A 54 16.11 11.54 -6.54
CA ALA A 54 14.74 11.84 -6.95
C ALA A 54 13.73 10.86 -6.30
N PRO A 55 12.48 11.27 -6.04
CA PRO A 55 11.47 10.36 -5.55
C PRO A 55 11.16 9.30 -6.61
N TRP A 56 10.85 8.10 -6.16
CA TRP A 56 10.50 6.98 -7.03
C TRP A 56 9.10 7.12 -7.61
N SER A 57 8.74 6.36 -8.65
CA SER A 57 7.40 6.45 -9.27
C SER A 57 6.26 6.32 -8.25
N VAL A 58 6.34 5.36 -7.31
CA VAL A 58 5.31 5.25 -6.26
C VAL A 58 5.28 6.46 -5.31
N GLN A 59 6.44 7.02 -4.95
CA GLN A 59 6.53 8.22 -4.11
C GLN A 59 6.05 9.47 -4.87
N ARG A 60 6.32 9.55 -6.17
CA ARG A 60 5.81 10.58 -7.09
C ARG A 60 4.29 10.49 -7.19
N THR A 61 3.71 9.29 -7.29
CA THR A 61 2.25 9.09 -7.20
C THR A 61 1.69 9.58 -5.85
N TRP A 62 2.35 9.29 -4.73
CA TRP A 62 1.94 9.81 -3.42
C TRP A 62 2.06 11.33 -3.32
N ALA A 63 3.13 11.92 -3.86
CA ALA A 63 3.30 13.35 -3.92
C ALA A 63 2.17 14.00 -4.74
N LYS A 64 1.85 13.45 -5.92
CA LYS A 64 0.70 13.90 -6.74
C LYS A 64 -0.61 13.88 -5.93
N ARG A 65 -0.88 12.82 -5.15
CA ARG A 65 -2.07 12.73 -4.28
C ARG A 65 -2.08 13.78 -3.17
N VAL A 66 -0.96 13.99 -2.48
CA VAL A 66 -0.83 15.03 -1.46
C VAL A 66 -1.05 16.42 -2.06
N LEU A 67 -0.46 16.71 -3.22
CA LEU A 67 -0.62 17.99 -3.92
C LEU A 67 -2.06 18.19 -4.45
N LEU A 68 -2.79 17.11 -4.71
CA LEU A 68 -4.23 17.11 -5.01
C LEU A 68 -5.11 17.20 -3.76
N ARG A 69 -4.51 17.31 -2.56
CA ARG A 69 -5.16 17.32 -1.25
C ARG A 69 -5.97 16.06 -0.95
N GLU A 70 -5.41 14.90 -1.27
CA GLU A 70 -6.03 13.61 -1.01
C GLU A 70 -5.43 12.90 0.19
N SER A 71 -6.32 12.35 1.03
CA SER A 71 -5.95 11.35 2.02
C SER A 71 -5.93 9.96 1.40
N PHE A 72 -4.94 9.14 1.73
CA PHE A 72 -4.80 7.79 1.18
C PHE A 72 -3.98 6.87 2.08
N ALA A 73 -4.10 5.57 1.82
CA ALA A 73 -3.17 4.57 2.35
C ALA A 73 -2.07 4.28 1.33
N MET A 74 -0.80 4.33 1.75
CA MET A 74 0.36 3.96 0.94
C MET A 74 0.37 2.45 0.72
N LEU A 75 -0.30 1.97 -0.33
CA LEU A 75 -0.24 0.57 -0.74
C LEU A 75 1.10 0.32 -1.46
N ALA A 76 2.12 -0.03 -0.69
CA ALA A 76 3.42 -0.40 -1.23
C ALA A 76 4.18 -1.24 -0.20
N PRO A 77 5.11 -2.11 -0.62
CA PRO A 77 5.84 -2.96 0.32
C PRO A 77 6.70 -2.18 1.31
N THR A 78 7.29 -2.86 2.28
CA THR A 78 8.35 -2.26 3.10
C THR A 78 9.55 -1.93 2.23
N GLY A 79 10.34 -0.93 2.63
CA GLY A 79 11.51 -0.51 1.87
C GLY A 79 11.25 0.77 1.09
N VAL A 80 10.20 0.87 0.27
CA VAL A 80 9.83 1.98 -0.66
C VAL A 80 9.95 3.46 -0.19
N GLY A 81 10.39 3.73 1.04
CA GLY A 81 10.71 5.06 1.54
C GLY A 81 9.48 5.78 2.10
N LYS A 82 8.56 5.07 2.74
CA LYS A 82 7.33 5.63 3.32
C LYS A 82 7.63 6.69 4.39
N THR A 83 8.49 6.36 5.34
CA THR A 83 8.89 7.26 6.43
C THR A 83 9.63 8.47 5.87
N ALA A 84 10.56 8.25 4.92
CA ALA A 84 11.25 9.34 4.21
C ALA A 84 10.27 10.26 3.47
N PHE A 85 9.30 9.69 2.75
CA PHE A 85 8.23 10.46 2.11
C PHE A 85 7.43 11.29 3.12
N GLY A 86 7.05 10.70 4.26
CA GLY A 86 6.34 11.41 5.34
C GLY A 86 7.16 12.59 5.91
N MET A 87 8.45 12.38 6.15
CA MET A 87 9.37 13.41 6.66
C MET A 87 9.55 14.56 5.66
N VAL A 88 9.91 14.24 4.41
CA VAL A 88 10.10 15.24 3.35
C VAL A 88 8.81 16.01 3.09
N THR A 89 7.66 15.33 3.05
CA THR A 89 6.35 15.97 2.86
C THR A 89 6.02 16.92 4.01
N SER A 90 6.36 16.56 5.26
CA SER A 90 6.16 17.44 6.42
C SER A 90 7.00 18.71 6.32
N LEU A 91 8.27 18.57 5.94
CA LEU A 91 9.17 19.71 5.70
C LEU A 91 8.71 20.57 4.51
N PHE A 92 8.21 19.95 3.44
CA PHE A 92 7.69 20.67 2.29
C PHE A 92 6.45 21.51 2.65
N HIS A 93 5.53 20.98 3.47
CA HIS A 93 4.40 21.78 3.97
C HIS A 93 4.87 23.01 4.75
N ARG A 94 5.92 22.87 5.56
CA ARG A 94 6.53 24.00 6.26
C ARG A 94 7.20 25.00 5.30
N ALA A 95 7.94 24.52 4.30
CA ALA A 95 8.57 25.38 3.28
C ALA A 95 7.54 26.19 2.48
N ARG A 96 6.34 25.63 2.27
CA ARG A 96 5.25 26.29 1.55
C ARG A 96 4.32 27.13 2.44
N GLY A 97 4.49 27.08 3.76
CA GLY A 97 3.61 27.74 4.71
C GLY A 97 2.19 27.17 4.73
N TRP A 98 2.01 25.88 4.40
CA TRP A 98 0.69 25.24 4.30
C TRP A 98 0.10 24.79 5.64
N GLY A 99 0.88 24.86 6.71
CA GLY A 99 0.44 24.54 8.07
C GLY A 99 1.26 23.44 8.73
N ARG A 100 0.81 23.02 9.91
CA ARG A 100 1.54 22.08 10.77
C ARG A 100 1.43 20.65 10.28
N SER A 101 2.48 19.87 10.55
CA SER A 101 2.50 18.43 10.30
C SER A 101 2.54 17.61 11.59
N TYR A 102 1.91 16.43 11.59
CA TYR A 102 1.98 15.48 12.69
C TYR A 102 2.37 14.08 12.21
N VAL A 103 3.50 13.59 12.72
CA VAL A 103 4.09 12.29 12.41
C VAL A 103 3.90 11.34 13.59
N ILE A 104 3.22 10.22 13.33
CA ILE A 104 2.87 9.20 14.33
C ILE A 104 3.61 7.90 14.05
N LEU A 105 4.38 7.45 15.03
CA LEU A 105 5.29 6.30 14.92
C LEU A 105 4.95 5.18 15.92
N PRO A 106 5.33 3.92 15.67
CA PRO A 106 4.95 2.81 16.55
C PRO A 106 5.81 2.68 17.81
N THR A 107 7.06 3.16 17.78
CA THR A 107 8.04 2.95 18.87
C THR A 107 8.76 4.25 19.23
N ILE A 108 9.29 4.30 20.45
CA ILE A 108 10.11 5.41 20.95
C ILE A 108 11.39 5.57 20.12
N LEU A 109 12.03 4.45 19.74
CA LEU A 109 13.26 4.47 18.96
C LEU A 109 13.05 5.18 17.62
N LEU A 110 11.94 4.88 16.92
CA LEU A 110 11.60 5.52 15.66
C LEU A 110 11.31 7.01 15.83
N VAL A 111 10.67 7.44 16.93
CA VAL A 111 10.47 8.87 17.22
C VAL A 111 11.80 9.62 17.27
N ARG A 112 12.79 9.03 17.94
CA ARG A 112 14.12 9.66 18.05
C ARG A 112 14.86 9.67 16.72
N GLN A 113 14.81 8.56 15.98
CA GLN A 113 15.42 8.45 14.66
C GLN A 113 14.81 9.45 13.68
N VAL A 114 13.49 9.50 13.57
CA VAL A 114 12.78 10.44 12.70
C VAL A 114 13.03 11.89 13.09
N LYS A 115 13.15 12.20 14.39
CA LYS A 115 13.56 13.56 14.83
C LYS A 115 14.92 13.93 14.25
N ALA A 116 15.93 13.07 14.43
CA ALA A 116 17.28 13.31 13.93
C ALA A 116 17.32 13.41 12.40
N ASP A 117 16.63 12.52 11.69
CA ASP A 117 16.57 12.53 10.23
C ASP A 117 15.88 13.78 9.69
N LEU A 118 14.82 14.26 10.34
CA LEU A 118 14.15 15.53 10.00
C LEU A 118 15.10 16.72 10.14
N GLU A 119 15.90 16.78 11.20
CA GLU A 119 16.90 17.84 11.41
C GLU A 119 17.97 17.82 10.30
N VAL A 120 18.46 16.63 9.92
CA VAL A 120 19.40 16.46 8.81
C VAL A 120 18.80 16.90 7.47
N TYR A 121 17.57 16.48 7.18
CA TYR A 121 16.88 16.86 5.94
C TYR A 121 16.58 18.36 5.88
N ALA A 122 16.17 18.96 7.01
CA ALA A 122 15.96 20.39 7.11
C ALA A 122 17.25 21.18 6.84
N ALA A 123 18.39 20.74 7.39
CA ALA A 123 19.69 21.36 7.13
C ALA A 123 20.05 21.33 5.63
N ARG A 124 19.93 20.17 4.99
CA ARG A 124 20.20 20.02 3.54
C ARG A 124 19.27 20.86 2.66
N ALA A 125 17.99 20.95 3.01
CA ALA A 125 17.03 21.79 2.30
C ALA A 125 17.37 23.29 2.42
N ARG A 126 17.87 23.72 3.59
CA ARG A 126 18.34 25.09 3.82
C ARG A 126 19.61 25.41 3.04
N GLU A 127 20.59 24.50 3.05
CA GLU A 127 21.82 24.63 2.25
C GLU A 127 21.51 24.78 0.75
N SER A 128 20.47 24.10 0.28
CA SER A 128 19.96 24.21 -1.10
C SER A 128 19.09 25.46 -1.35
N GLY A 129 18.84 26.30 -0.35
CA GLY A 129 17.99 27.50 -0.48
C GLY A 129 16.49 27.22 -0.63
N LEU A 130 16.04 25.99 -0.39
CA LEU A 130 14.65 25.54 -0.55
C LEU A 130 13.83 25.63 0.75
N LEU A 131 14.49 25.97 1.86
CA LEU A 131 13.86 26.21 3.16
C LEU A 131 14.43 27.50 3.75
N ASP A 132 13.54 28.42 4.11
CA ASP A 132 13.84 29.80 4.52
C ASP A 132 14.36 29.91 5.95
N ALA A 133 13.81 29.10 6.86
CA ALA A 133 14.14 29.11 8.27
C ALA A 133 14.21 27.68 8.83
N GLU A 134 14.85 27.55 10.00
CA GLU A 134 14.88 26.28 10.70
C GLU A 134 13.47 25.90 11.21
N PRO A 135 12.97 24.70 10.85
CA PRO A 135 11.64 24.29 11.26
C PRO A 135 11.65 23.90 12.74
N ARG A 136 10.63 24.32 13.50
CA ARG A 136 10.48 23.92 14.90
C ARG A 136 9.94 22.49 14.98
N ILE A 137 10.85 21.53 15.06
CA ILE A 137 10.54 20.10 15.19
C ILE A 137 10.42 19.74 16.68
N VAL A 138 9.23 19.35 17.10
CA VAL A 138 8.94 18.93 18.48
C VAL A 138 8.68 17.43 18.50
N ALA A 139 9.40 16.69 19.34
CA ALA A 139 9.23 15.24 19.45
C ALA A 139 9.06 14.81 20.91
N TYR A 140 8.09 13.93 21.18
CA TYR A 140 7.81 13.41 22.52
C TYR A 140 7.98 11.90 22.57
N TRP A 141 8.70 11.41 23.58
CA TRP A 141 8.77 9.99 23.91
C TRP A 141 8.80 9.72 25.43
N GLY A 142 8.48 8.49 25.82
CA GLY A 142 8.58 8.06 27.22
C GLY A 142 10.04 7.98 27.67
N GLY A 143 10.35 8.46 28.87
CA GLY A 143 11.71 8.43 29.43
C GLY A 143 12.54 9.71 29.23
N MET A 144 11.95 10.79 28.73
CA MET A 144 12.59 12.12 28.66
C MET A 144 12.90 12.67 30.06
N LYS A 145 13.93 13.53 30.15
CA LYS A 145 14.25 14.24 31.39
C LYS A 145 13.08 15.16 31.78
N LYS A 146 12.85 15.39 33.08
CA LYS A 146 11.69 16.14 33.57
C LYS A 146 11.54 17.53 32.92
N ALA A 147 12.62 18.31 32.87
CA ALA A 147 12.61 19.65 32.28
C ALA A 147 12.27 19.63 30.78
N GLU A 148 12.96 18.79 30.01
CA GLU A 148 12.75 18.59 28.57
C GLU A 148 11.31 18.14 28.27
N ARG A 149 10.76 17.24 29.10
CA ARG A 149 9.38 16.76 28.99
C ARG A 149 8.37 17.90 29.20
N GLU A 150 8.55 18.71 30.25
CA GLU A 150 7.66 19.82 30.56
C GLU A 150 7.68 20.89 29.47
N GLU A 151 8.86 21.23 28.96
CA GLU A 151 9.04 22.13 27.82
C GLU A 151 8.35 21.60 26.54
N THR A 152 8.56 20.32 26.23
CA THR A 152 7.95 19.65 25.08
C THR A 152 6.42 19.68 25.16
N LEU A 153 5.85 19.37 26.32
CA LEU A 153 4.40 19.40 26.51
C LEU A 153 3.83 20.81 26.40
N ARG A 154 4.53 21.84 26.93
CA ARG A 154 4.12 23.25 26.76
C ARG A 154 4.16 23.68 25.29
N ALA A 155 5.17 23.28 24.52
CA ALA A 155 5.24 23.57 23.09
C ALA A 155 4.07 22.92 22.32
N ILE A 156 3.70 21.69 22.68
CA ILE A 156 2.54 20.99 22.10
C ILE A 156 1.25 21.71 22.47
N GLU A 157 1.05 22.02 23.76
CA GLU A 157 -0.16 22.67 24.27
C GLU A 157 -0.35 24.08 23.72
N SER A 158 0.72 24.84 23.51
CA SER A 158 0.68 26.16 22.88
C SER A 158 0.51 26.08 21.36
N GLY A 159 0.85 24.95 20.73
CA GLY A 159 0.85 24.81 19.27
C GLY A 159 2.07 25.45 18.61
N GLU A 160 3.13 25.68 19.38
CA GLU A 160 4.39 26.24 18.92
C GLU A 160 5.29 25.15 18.34
N PHE A 161 4.90 24.61 17.19
CA PHE A 161 5.69 23.66 16.41
C PHE A 161 5.28 23.70 14.94
N ASP A 162 6.22 23.39 14.06
CA ASP A 162 5.95 23.17 12.64
C ASP A 162 5.66 21.70 12.36
N ILE A 163 6.41 20.82 13.03
CA ILE A 163 6.32 19.36 12.89
C ILE A 163 6.30 18.74 14.28
N LEU A 164 5.26 17.96 14.58
CA LEU A 164 5.15 17.16 15.79
C LEU A 164 5.46 15.69 15.49
N VAL A 165 6.31 15.04 16.30
CA VAL A 165 6.65 13.62 16.16
C VAL A 165 6.39 12.89 17.47
N THR A 166 5.46 11.93 17.47
CA THR A 166 5.16 11.16 18.70
C THR A 166 4.85 9.70 18.42
N THR A 167 4.69 8.91 19.48
CA THR A 167 4.19 7.53 19.35
C THR A 167 2.65 7.50 19.23
N SER A 168 2.09 6.41 18.71
CA SER A 168 0.64 6.15 18.74
C SER A 168 0.08 6.06 20.17
N GLN A 169 0.90 5.73 21.16
CA GLN A 169 0.52 5.76 22.57
C GLN A 169 0.31 7.19 23.08
N PHE A 170 1.10 8.16 22.61
CA PHE A 170 0.94 9.56 22.97
C PHE A 170 -0.42 10.10 22.49
N LEU A 171 -0.75 9.88 21.22
CA LEU A 171 -2.10 10.16 20.68
C LEU A 171 -3.19 9.56 21.56
N SER A 172 -2.94 8.34 22.04
CA SER A 172 -3.96 7.60 22.80
C SER A 172 -4.25 8.19 24.18
N ARG A 173 -3.29 8.91 24.77
CA ARG A 173 -3.34 9.43 26.14
C ARG A 173 -3.58 10.94 26.20
N ASN A 174 -3.16 11.68 25.17
CA ASN A 174 -3.07 13.14 25.20
C ASN A 174 -3.86 13.79 24.06
N LEU A 175 -5.06 13.28 23.75
CA LEU A 175 -5.89 13.84 22.67
C LEU A 175 -6.18 15.33 22.90
N ASP A 176 -6.47 15.73 24.13
CA ASP A 176 -6.86 17.10 24.46
C ASP A 176 -5.75 18.12 24.15
N LEU A 177 -4.48 17.73 24.30
CA LEU A 177 -3.33 18.56 23.92
C LEU A 177 -3.17 18.71 22.40
N LEU A 178 -3.71 17.76 21.63
CA LEU A 178 -3.55 17.71 20.18
C LEU A 178 -4.69 18.42 19.44
N LEU A 179 -5.87 18.52 20.06
CA LEU A 179 -7.03 19.19 19.47
C LEU A 179 -6.79 20.71 19.34
N GLY A 180 -7.40 21.31 18.32
CA GLY A 180 -7.30 22.76 18.08
C GLY A 180 -5.98 23.25 17.45
N LYS A 181 -5.10 22.35 16.99
CA LYS A 181 -3.78 22.72 16.40
C LYS A 181 -3.73 22.78 14.86
N GLU A 182 -4.86 22.53 14.19
CA GLU A 182 -5.02 22.51 12.72
C GLU A 182 -3.83 21.89 11.97
N TYR A 183 -3.91 20.58 11.74
CA TYR A 183 -2.86 19.85 11.01
C TYR A 183 -3.21 19.83 9.51
N ALA A 184 -2.33 20.42 8.70
CA ALA A 184 -2.44 20.33 7.24
C ALA A 184 -2.03 18.94 6.73
N PHE A 185 -1.11 18.28 7.42
CA PHE A 185 -0.61 16.96 7.06
C PHE A 185 -0.43 16.06 8.29
N ILE A 186 -1.02 14.87 8.25
CA ILE A 186 -0.87 13.85 9.27
C ILE A 186 -0.33 12.58 8.61
N PHE A 187 0.80 12.10 9.10
CA PHE A 187 1.47 10.91 8.62
C PHE A 187 1.52 9.83 9.70
N VAL A 188 1.05 8.62 9.38
CA VAL A 188 1.10 7.47 10.30
C VAL A 188 1.92 6.35 9.68
N ASP A 189 3.10 6.10 10.24
CA ASP A 189 4.08 5.17 9.68
C ASP A 189 3.74 3.69 9.90
N ASP A 190 3.06 3.37 11.01
CA ASP A 190 2.55 2.02 11.27
C ASP A 190 1.07 2.08 11.67
N VAL A 191 0.23 1.71 10.71
CA VAL A 191 -1.22 1.64 10.90
C VAL A 191 -1.61 0.57 11.90
N ASP A 192 -0.87 -0.53 12.03
CA ASP A 192 -1.24 -1.56 13.00
C ASP A 192 -1.13 -1.03 14.44
N SER A 193 -0.14 -0.18 14.72
CA SER A 193 -0.03 0.51 16.01
C SER A 193 -1.22 1.44 16.26
N LEU A 194 -1.69 2.15 15.24
CA LEU A 194 -2.88 3.00 15.32
C LEU A 194 -4.13 2.16 15.60
N LEU A 195 -4.30 1.06 14.87
CA LEU A 195 -5.45 0.17 14.92
C LEU A 195 -5.52 -0.72 16.17
N LYS A 196 -4.52 -0.68 17.07
CA LYS A 196 -4.57 -1.39 18.36
C LYS A 196 -5.81 -0.99 19.18
N THR A 197 -6.24 0.27 19.08
CA THR A 197 -7.47 0.75 19.72
C THR A 197 -8.39 1.36 18.68
N SER A 198 -9.67 0.99 18.73
CA SER A 198 -10.66 1.52 17.78
C SER A 198 -10.85 3.04 17.93
N LYS A 199 -10.72 3.56 19.16
CA LYS A 199 -10.80 5.01 19.46
C LYS A 199 -9.74 5.84 18.73
N ASN A 200 -8.58 5.27 18.40
CA ASN A 200 -7.54 6.01 17.68
C ASN A 200 -7.94 6.40 16.26
N ILE A 201 -8.86 5.67 15.64
CA ILE A 201 -9.41 6.05 14.32
C ILE A 201 -10.15 7.37 14.46
N ASP A 202 -11.04 7.48 15.45
CA ASP A 202 -11.81 8.70 15.72
C ASP A 202 -10.89 9.87 16.03
N ARG A 203 -9.89 9.62 16.89
CA ARG A 203 -8.90 10.63 17.26
C ARG A 203 -8.22 11.22 16.04
N VAL A 204 -7.69 10.39 15.15
CA VAL A 204 -7.03 10.88 13.92
C VAL A 204 -8.02 11.61 13.01
N LEU A 205 -9.24 11.10 12.83
CA LEU A 205 -10.27 11.79 12.03
C LEU A 205 -10.63 13.17 12.61
N MET A 206 -10.68 13.30 13.94
CA MET A 206 -10.85 14.59 14.60
C MET A 206 -9.68 15.53 14.34
N LEU A 207 -8.43 15.03 14.39
CA LEU A 207 -7.24 15.84 14.08
C LEU A 207 -7.18 16.27 12.61
N VAL A 208 -7.74 15.47 11.69
CA VAL A 208 -7.92 15.85 10.28
C VAL A 208 -8.94 16.97 10.12
N GLY A 209 -9.93 17.03 11.02
CA GLY A 209 -10.93 18.11 11.08
C GLY A 209 -12.40 17.67 11.07
N PHE A 210 -12.70 16.38 11.26
CA PHE A 210 -14.08 15.91 11.40
C PHE A 210 -14.61 16.07 12.82
N THR A 211 -15.89 16.42 12.99
CA THR A 211 -16.51 16.44 14.32
C THR A 211 -16.88 15.04 14.80
N GLN A 212 -17.13 14.89 16.10
CA GLN A 212 -17.60 13.62 16.65
C GLN A 212 -18.98 13.23 16.08
N GLU A 213 -19.85 14.22 15.84
CA GLU A 213 -21.16 14.01 15.23
C GLU A 213 -21.05 13.49 13.80
N GLU A 214 -20.16 14.07 12.99
CA GLU A 214 -19.92 13.62 11.61
C GLU A 214 -19.39 12.19 11.59
N ILE A 215 -18.43 11.86 12.45
CA ILE A 215 -17.88 10.51 12.60
C ILE A 215 -18.99 9.52 13.01
N ALA A 216 -19.81 9.89 14.00
CA ALA A 216 -20.89 9.04 14.48
C ALA A 216 -21.98 8.85 13.41
N ARG A 217 -22.33 9.90 12.66
CA ARG A 217 -23.29 9.84 11.55
C ARG A 217 -22.76 8.99 10.40
N ALA A 218 -21.51 9.19 10.00
CA ALA A 218 -20.85 8.37 9.00
C ALA A 218 -20.76 6.89 9.40
N LEU A 219 -20.70 6.57 10.69
CA LEU A 219 -20.73 5.18 11.15
C LEU A 219 -22.13 4.55 11.01
N ARG A 220 -23.19 5.30 11.35
CA ARG A 220 -24.58 4.84 11.30
C ARG A 220 -25.15 4.78 9.88
N ASP A 221 -24.86 5.78 9.05
CA ASP A 221 -25.38 5.93 7.70
C ASP A 221 -24.27 5.77 6.65
N PRO A 222 -24.27 4.69 5.83
CA PRO A 222 -23.29 4.50 4.76
C PRO A 222 -23.39 5.53 3.61
N THR A 223 -24.55 6.18 3.47
CA THR A 223 -24.83 7.15 2.40
C THR A 223 -24.40 8.56 2.77
N TYR A 224 -24.22 8.83 4.07
CA TYR A 224 -23.77 10.12 4.56
C TYR A 224 -22.48 10.58 3.87
N ARG A 225 -22.48 11.84 3.44
CA ARG A 225 -21.31 12.56 2.93
C ARG A 225 -21.21 13.87 3.69
N PRO A 226 -20.01 14.24 4.17
CA PRO A 226 -19.82 15.53 4.83
C PRO A 226 -20.02 16.66 3.82
N GLU A 227 -20.64 17.76 4.25
CA GLU A 227 -20.90 18.93 3.40
C GLU A 227 -19.58 19.63 3.01
N ARG A 228 -18.63 19.71 3.95
CA ARG A 228 -17.27 20.20 3.73
C ARG A 228 -16.28 19.07 3.97
N ARG A 229 -15.33 18.89 3.06
CA ARG A 229 -14.15 18.06 3.33
C ARG A 229 -13.14 18.89 4.12
N PRO A 230 -12.58 18.35 5.22
CA PRO A 230 -11.49 19.00 5.93
C PRO A 230 -10.29 19.26 5.01
N GLU A 231 -9.52 20.30 5.33
CA GLU A 231 -8.32 20.65 4.57
C GLU A 231 -7.11 19.79 4.93
N GLY A 232 -7.13 19.17 6.11
CA GLY A 232 -6.08 18.27 6.58
C GLY A 232 -5.99 16.99 5.74
N ILE A 233 -4.76 16.58 5.43
CA ILE A 233 -4.46 15.37 4.67
C ILE A 233 -3.99 14.27 5.61
N LEU A 234 -4.60 13.09 5.54
CA LEU A 234 -4.15 11.90 6.25
C LEU A 234 -3.47 10.91 5.31
N VAL A 235 -2.21 10.61 5.57
CA VAL A 235 -1.46 9.56 4.90
C VAL A 235 -1.15 8.44 5.88
N LEU A 236 -1.61 7.24 5.54
CA LEU A 236 -1.45 6.03 6.35
C LEU A 236 -0.52 5.04 5.65
N SER A 237 0.39 4.40 6.38
CA SER A 237 1.10 3.22 5.86
C SER A 237 0.18 2.03 5.59
N THR A 238 0.69 1.02 4.88
CA THR A 238 -0.03 -0.24 4.71
C THR A 238 -0.21 -0.95 6.06
N ALA A 239 -1.39 -1.55 6.31
CA ALA A 239 -1.58 -2.44 7.45
C ALA A 239 -1.00 -3.83 7.17
N THR A 240 -0.35 -4.45 8.15
CA THR A 240 0.06 -5.87 8.11
C THR A 240 -1.07 -6.79 8.59
N GLY A 241 -1.96 -6.27 9.44
CA GLY A 241 -3.17 -6.93 9.93
C GLY A 241 -4.42 -6.67 9.09
N ARG A 242 -5.52 -7.36 9.40
CA ARG A 242 -6.83 -7.01 8.84
C ARG A 242 -7.40 -5.85 9.66
N PRO A 243 -7.76 -4.72 9.04
CA PRO A 243 -8.37 -3.61 9.77
C PRO A 243 -9.68 -4.01 10.44
N GLY A 244 -9.91 -3.50 11.66
CA GLY A 244 -11.15 -3.70 12.39
C GLY A 244 -12.34 -2.98 11.72
N PRO A 245 -13.59 -3.26 12.14
CA PRO A 245 -14.78 -2.70 11.50
C PRO A 245 -14.82 -1.18 11.42
N ARG A 246 -14.27 -0.50 12.42
CA ARG A 246 -14.27 0.96 12.53
C ARG A 246 -13.39 1.63 11.45
N ALA A 247 -12.45 0.90 10.84
CA ALA A 247 -11.63 1.40 9.73
C ALA A 247 -12.45 1.79 8.48
N ILE A 248 -13.71 1.34 8.38
CA ILE A 248 -14.64 1.76 7.32
C ILE A 248 -14.85 3.27 7.28
N LEU A 249 -14.62 3.97 8.39
CA LEU A 249 -14.74 5.42 8.48
C LEU A 249 -13.76 6.13 7.54
N PHE A 250 -12.53 5.63 7.35
CA PHE A 250 -11.60 6.19 6.37
C PHE A 250 -12.19 6.17 4.96
N ARG A 251 -12.90 5.10 4.58
CA ARG A 251 -13.54 5.05 3.27
C ARG A 251 -14.75 5.98 3.17
N ARG A 252 -15.56 6.06 4.22
CA ARG A 252 -16.79 6.87 4.21
C ARG A 252 -16.51 8.37 4.26
N LEU A 253 -15.49 8.79 5.02
CA LEU A 253 -15.16 10.20 5.24
C LEU A 253 -14.03 10.69 4.33
N LEU A 254 -13.01 9.86 4.09
CA LEU A 254 -11.81 10.24 3.34
C LEU A 254 -11.65 9.52 1.99
N GLY A 255 -12.55 8.59 1.64
CA GLY A 255 -12.58 7.96 0.33
C GLY A 255 -11.57 6.82 0.12
N PHE A 256 -10.93 6.27 1.16
CA PHE A 256 -10.00 5.14 0.99
C PHE A 256 -10.16 4.05 2.06
N ASP A 257 -10.00 2.79 1.67
CA ASP A 257 -9.82 1.68 2.61
C ASP A 257 -8.35 1.61 3.07
N ILE A 258 -8.11 1.15 4.30
CA ILE A 258 -6.76 0.77 4.71
C ILE A 258 -6.38 -0.50 3.96
N GLY A 259 -5.40 -0.37 3.06
CA GLY A 259 -4.85 -1.49 2.33
C GLY A 259 -4.05 -2.42 3.23
N ALA A 260 -4.17 -3.73 2.98
CA ALA A 260 -3.31 -4.74 3.57
C ALA A 260 -2.58 -5.48 2.45
N LEU A 261 -1.24 -5.41 2.45
CA LEU A 261 -0.45 -6.23 1.54
C LEU A 261 -0.56 -7.68 1.98
N ARG A 262 -1.18 -8.49 1.13
CA ARG A 262 -1.27 -9.93 1.30
C ARG A 262 -0.57 -10.55 0.11
N GLY A 263 0.64 -11.08 0.33
CA GLY A 263 1.31 -11.91 -0.65
C GLY A 263 2.60 -11.35 -1.26
N THR A 264 2.95 -10.07 -1.10
CA THR A 264 4.20 -9.54 -1.70
C THR A 264 4.85 -8.48 -0.80
N THR A 265 5.82 -8.92 0.00
CA THR A 265 6.86 -8.02 0.52
C THR A 265 7.98 -7.99 -0.51
N LEU A 266 8.26 -6.83 -1.12
CA LEU A 266 9.48 -6.64 -1.91
C LEU A 266 10.67 -6.99 -1.01
N ARG A 267 11.29 -8.13 -1.30
CA ARG A 267 12.43 -8.70 -0.59
C ARG A 267 13.38 -9.21 -1.65
N ASN A 268 14.63 -8.76 -1.60
CA ASN A 268 15.73 -9.35 -2.33
C ASN A 268 16.55 -10.15 -1.33
N VAL A 269 15.92 -11.20 -0.80
CA VAL A 269 16.48 -12.05 0.25
C VAL A 269 16.65 -13.45 -0.31
N GLU A 270 17.85 -14.01 -0.17
CA GLU A 270 18.06 -15.44 -0.38
C GLU A 270 17.55 -16.19 0.87
N ASP A 271 16.44 -16.91 0.71
CA ASP A 271 15.83 -17.70 1.79
C ASP A 271 16.44 -19.11 1.77
N VAL A 272 17.17 -19.45 2.83
CA VAL A 272 17.98 -20.69 2.92
C VAL A 272 17.50 -21.53 4.09
N VAL A 273 17.26 -22.82 3.88
CA VAL A 273 17.06 -23.79 4.96
C VAL A 273 18.36 -24.50 5.29
N ALA A 274 18.61 -24.71 6.58
CA ALA A 274 19.76 -25.48 7.03
C ALA A 274 19.37 -26.38 8.21
N ARG A 275 19.85 -27.62 8.18
CA ARG A 275 19.69 -28.61 9.26
C ARG A 275 20.97 -28.71 10.08
N GLY A 276 20.87 -29.13 11.35
CA GLY A 276 22.03 -29.30 12.23
C GLY A 276 22.13 -28.32 13.41
N GLY A 277 20.99 -27.80 13.88
CA GLY A 277 20.90 -27.02 15.12
C GLY A 277 21.91 -25.87 15.29
N LEU A 278 22.47 -25.75 16.51
CA LEU A 278 23.36 -24.63 16.89
C LEU A 278 24.73 -24.67 16.21
N GLU A 279 25.26 -25.86 15.90
CA GLU A 279 26.52 -25.99 15.17
C GLU A 279 26.40 -25.36 13.78
N ARG A 280 25.24 -25.55 13.14
CA ARG A 280 24.95 -24.92 11.86
C ARG A 280 24.83 -23.41 11.96
N VAL A 281 24.28 -22.89 13.07
CA VAL A 281 24.29 -21.44 13.33
C VAL A 281 25.71 -20.92 13.39
N ARG A 282 26.63 -21.60 14.09
CA ARG A 282 28.05 -21.21 14.15
C ARG A 282 28.70 -21.21 12.76
N GLU A 283 28.52 -22.26 11.97
CA GLU A 283 29.08 -22.35 10.61
C GLU A 283 28.65 -21.16 9.75
N ILE A 284 27.36 -20.80 9.80
CA ILE A 284 26.82 -19.65 9.08
C ILE A 284 27.49 -18.35 9.55
N LEU A 285 27.66 -18.16 10.87
CA LEU A 285 28.29 -16.97 11.44
C LEU A 285 29.77 -16.87 11.05
N GLU A 286 30.51 -17.96 11.07
CA GLU A 286 31.94 -18.02 10.67
C GLU A 286 32.12 -17.62 9.21
N ARG A 287 31.25 -18.09 8.31
CA ARG A 287 31.34 -17.81 6.88
C ARG A 287 30.81 -16.42 6.53
N MET A 288 29.66 -16.03 7.09
CA MET A 288 29.00 -14.76 6.75
C MET A 288 29.59 -13.56 7.51
N GLY A 289 30.14 -13.73 8.71
CA GLY A 289 30.72 -12.70 9.58
C GLY A 289 29.68 -11.83 10.32
N GLY A 290 30.04 -10.63 10.81
CA GLY A 290 29.14 -9.74 11.59
C GLY A 290 27.91 -9.13 10.86
N GLY A 291 27.21 -8.18 11.48
CA GLY A 291 25.98 -7.61 10.92
C GLY A 291 24.79 -8.59 10.90
N ALA A 292 24.79 -9.58 11.80
CA ALA A 292 23.76 -10.61 11.88
C ALA A 292 22.66 -10.23 12.88
N ILE A 293 21.41 -10.57 12.55
CA ILE A 293 20.32 -10.62 13.53
C ILE A 293 19.90 -12.07 13.77
N LEU A 294 19.95 -12.50 15.02
CA LEU A 294 19.64 -13.86 15.43
C LEU A 294 18.27 -13.87 16.11
N LEU A 295 17.32 -14.55 15.47
CA LEU A 295 15.92 -14.59 15.86
C LEU A 295 15.59 -15.97 16.43
N LEU A 296 15.34 -16.04 17.73
CA LEU A 296 15.16 -17.29 18.44
C LEU A 296 13.69 -17.66 18.56
N ALA A 297 13.34 -18.88 18.18
CA ALA A 297 12.02 -19.44 18.48
C ALA A 297 11.83 -19.66 19.99
N ASP A 298 12.91 -20.01 20.70
CA ASP A 298 12.96 -20.16 22.15
C ASP A 298 14.09 -19.32 22.75
N MET A 299 13.73 -18.39 23.63
CA MET A 299 14.69 -17.51 24.31
C MET A 299 15.52 -18.24 25.37
N SER A 300 15.14 -19.45 25.80
CA SER A 300 15.97 -20.27 26.69
C SER A 300 17.33 -20.61 26.06
N LEU A 301 17.43 -20.55 24.73
CA LEU A 301 18.65 -20.82 23.98
C LEU A 301 19.55 -19.57 23.84
N ALA A 302 19.15 -18.41 24.34
CA ALA A 302 19.85 -17.14 24.09
C ALA A 302 21.32 -17.18 24.51
N ASP A 303 21.63 -17.69 25.70
CA ASP A 303 23.00 -17.76 26.20
C ASP A 303 23.85 -18.75 25.40
N ARG A 304 23.27 -19.87 24.96
CA ARG A 304 23.95 -20.87 24.12
C ARG A 304 24.25 -20.31 22.74
N VAL A 305 23.27 -19.63 22.13
CA VAL A 305 23.43 -18.99 20.82
C VAL A 305 24.46 -17.86 20.88
N ARG A 306 24.47 -17.09 21.98
CA ARG A 306 25.51 -16.08 22.23
C ARG A 306 26.90 -16.72 22.27
N ALA A 307 27.06 -17.83 22.99
CA ALA A 307 28.33 -18.54 23.07
C ALA A 307 28.81 -19.06 21.70
N GLU A 308 27.91 -19.53 20.83
CA GLU A 308 28.27 -19.92 19.46
C GLU A 308 28.71 -18.71 18.61
N ALA A 309 28.07 -17.55 18.77
CA ALA A 309 28.48 -16.33 18.08
C ALA A 309 29.85 -15.82 18.55
N GLU A 310 30.12 -15.88 19.86
CA GLU A 310 31.42 -15.54 20.45
C GLU A 310 32.50 -16.54 20.00
N SER A 311 32.17 -17.83 19.88
CA SER A 311 33.07 -18.87 19.35
C SER A 311 33.40 -18.66 17.87
N ALA A 312 32.47 -18.11 17.08
CA ALA A 312 32.72 -17.64 15.71
C ALA A 312 33.55 -16.34 15.65
N GLY A 313 34.00 -15.82 16.79
CA GLY A 313 34.81 -14.59 16.88
C GLY A 313 34.01 -13.29 16.76
N LEU A 314 32.69 -13.33 16.97
CA LEU A 314 31.80 -12.18 16.81
C LEU A 314 31.30 -11.66 18.17
N ARG A 315 31.23 -10.33 18.32
CA ARG A 315 30.68 -9.70 19.53
C ARG A 315 29.16 -9.72 19.47
N ALA A 316 28.52 -10.44 20.38
CA ALA A 316 27.08 -10.65 20.39
C ALA A 316 26.43 -10.17 21.69
N GLU A 317 25.22 -9.61 21.59
CA GLU A 317 24.44 -9.22 22.76
C GLU A 317 22.96 -9.63 22.60
N VAL A 318 22.35 -10.04 23.71
CA VAL A 318 20.93 -10.39 23.77
C VAL A 318 20.13 -9.11 24.03
N VAL A 319 19.17 -8.82 23.17
CA VAL A 319 18.30 -7.65 23.27
C VAL A 319 16.95 -8.07 23.83
N SER A 320 16.65 -7.56 25.03
CA SER A 320 15.34 -7.70 25.65
C SER A 320 14.63 -6.34 25.75
N GLY A 321 13.37 -6.26 25.33
CA GLY A 321 12.61 -5.01 25.40
C GLY A 321 13.25 -3.85 24.62
N SER A 322 13.28 -2.65 25.21
CA SER A 322 13.77 -1.42 24.55
C SER A 322 15.25 -1.11 24.86
N GLU A 323 16.12 -2.12 24.88
CA GLU A 323 17.56 -1.96 25.17
C GLU A 323 18.32 -1.24 24.05
N GLU A 324 18.26 0.09 24.11
CA GLU A 324 18.81 1.00 23.11
C GLU A 324 20.35 0.97 23.02
N LYS A 325 21.04 0.60 24.10
CA LYS A 325 22.51 0.56 24.13
C LYS A 325 23.07 -0.48 23.16
N ALA A 326 22.54 -1.71 23.18
CA ALA A 326 23.00 -2.78 22.30
C ALA A 326 22.71 -2.45 20.83
N ILE A 327 21.54 -1.88 20.53
CA ILE A 327 21.18 -1.50 19.16
C ILE A 327 22.14 -0.41 18.62
N ARG A 328 22.50 0.58 19.44
CA ARG A 328 23.47 1.61 19.07
C ARG A 328 24.87 1.05 18.89
N ALA A 329 25.35 0.26 19.85
CA ALA A 329 26.65 -0.41 19.74
C ALA A 329 26.74 -1.26 18.47
N PHE A 330 25.66 -1.93 18.06
CA PHE A 330 25.59 -2.64 16.78
C PHE A 330 25.60 -1.71 15.56
N ALA A 331 24.85 -0.60 15.60
CA ALA A 331 24.86 0.41 14.54
C ALA A 331 26.26 1.01 14.33
N ASP A 332 26.95 1.35 15.43
CA ASP A 332 28.29 1.93 15.44
C ASP A 332 29.39 0.91 15.12
N GLY A 333 29.06 -0.39 15.10
CA GLY A 333 30.00 -1.47 14.80
C GLY A 333 30.84 -1.94 15.98
N GLU A 334 30.45 -1.58 17.21
CA GLU A 334 30.98 -2.12 18.46
C GLU A 334 30.43 -3.54 18.75
N LEU A 335 29.25 -3.88 18.22
CA LEU A 335 28.69 -5.23 18.23
C LEU A 335 28.53 -5.75 16.81
N ASP A 336 28.70 -7.06 16.65
CA ASP A 336 28.61 -7.76 15.37
C ASP A 336 27.30 -8.54 15.22
N VAL A 337 26.64 -8.90 16.33
CA VAL A 337 25.43 -9.72 16.33
C VAL A 337 24.42 -9.21 17.37
N LEU A 338 23.14 -9.11 16.97
CA LEU A 338 22.03 -8.90 17.89
C LEU A 338 21.19 -10.17 18.00
N ILE A 339 20.89 -10.61 19.22
CA ILE A 339 20.09 -11.80 19.50
C ILE A 339 18.75 -11.38 20.10
N GLY A 340 17.64 -11.93 19.64
CA GLY A 340 16.31 -11.60 20.17
C GLY A 340 15.21 -12.57 19.76
N ALA A 341 14.01 -12.35 20.30
CA ALA A 341 12.90 -13.28 20.10
C ALA A 341 12.29 -13.18 18.69
N ALA A 342 12.07 -14.33 18.05
CA ALA A 342 11.30 -14.48 16.82
C ALA A 342 9.78 -14.40 17.11
N LYS A 343 9.32 -13.22 17.54
CA LYS A 343 7.89 -12.95 17.82
C LYS A 343 7.37 -11.77 17.00
N PRO A 344 6.06 -11.70 16.69
CA PRO A 344 5.49 -10.63 15.87
C PRO A 344 5.78 -9.20 16.36
N TYR A 345 5.95 -8.98 17.67
CA TYR A 345 6.27 -7.67 18.26
C TYR A 345 7.70 -7.60 18.80
N GLY A 346 8.56 -8.55 18.45
CA GLY A 346 9.96 -8.55 18.84
C GLY A 346 10.68 -7.32 18.27
N VAL A 347 11.60 -6.76 19.06
CA VAL A 347 12.32 -5.53 18.70
C VAL A 347 13.17 -5.73 17.44
N LEU A 348 13.80 -6.89 17.27
CA LEU A 348 14.57 -7.18 16.05
C LEU A 348 13.67 -7.48 14.83
N VAL A 349 12.41 -7.89 15.04
CA VAL A 349 11.45 -8.19 13.96
C VAL A 349 10.78 -6.93 13.42
N ARG A 350 10.47 -5.95 14.29
CA ARG A 350 9.74 -4.73 13.90
C ARG A 350 10.42 -3.41 14.26
N GLY A 351 11.22 -3.40 15.32
CA GLY A 351 11.66 -2.20 16.02
C GLY A 351 12.99 -1.60 15.56
N ILE A 352 13.70 -2.24 14.62
CA ILE A 352 14.98 -1.76 14.10
C ILE A 352 14.94 -1.50 12.60
N ASP A 353 15.67 -0.48 12.17
CA ASP A 353 15.92 -0.18 10.76
C ASP A 353 17.35 0.35 10.56
N LEU A 354 18.28 -0.57 10.29
CA LEU A 354 19.72 -0.33 10.11
C LEU A 354 20.20 -0.99 8.82
N PRO A 355 19.76 -0.51 7.64
CA PRO A 355 20.00 -1.16 6.35
C PRO A 355 21.49 -1.25 5.97
N GLU A 356 22.31 -0.31 6.42
CA GLU A 356 23.76 -0.27 6.21
C GLU A 356 24.52 -1.29 7.07
N ARG A 357 23.90 -1.79 8.14
CA ARG A 357 24.54 -2.68 9.11
C ARG A 357 24.01 -4.11 9.09
N ILE A 358 22.70 -4.28 8.97
CA ILE A 358 22.08 -5.61 8.96
C ILE A 358 22.32 -6.27 7.60
N ARG A 359 23.06 -7.38 7.58
CA ARG A 359 23.43 -8.13 6.37
C ARG A 359 22.55 -9.35 6.15
N TYR A 360 22.32 -10.12 7.21
CA TYR A 360 21.56 -11.36 7.14
C TYR A 360 20.88 -11.66 8.48
N ALA A 361 19.89 -12.56 8.43
CA ALA A 361 19.14 -13.01 9.58
C ALA A 361 19.33 -14.52 9.74
N VAL A 362 19.48 -14.99 10.97
CA VAL A 362 19.47 -16.42 11.29
C VAL A 362 18.33 -16.68 12.25
N PHE A 363 17.38 -17.49 11.81
CA PHE A 363 16.30 -18.00 12.64
C PHE A 363 16.77 -19.32 13.26
N ALA A 364 17.21 -19.25 14.51
CA ALA A 364 17.56 -20.44 15.27
C ALA A 364 16.27 -21.02 15.87
N GLY A 365 15.76 -22.04 15.19
CA GLY A 365 14.43 -22.59 15.38
C GLY A 365 13.37 -21.88 14.54
N THR A 366 12.40 -22.66 14.08
CA THR A 366 11.28 -22.22 13.25
C THR A 366 10.37 -21.29 14.05
N PRO A 367 10.09 -20.04 13.57
CA PRO A 367 9.10 -19.17 14.20
C PRO A 367 7.75 -19.88 14.29
N ARG A 368 7.20 -19.99 15.50
CA ARG A 368 6.00 -20.77 15.75
C ARG A 368 5.15 -20.22 16.88
N PHE A 369 3.85 -20.47 16.80
CA PHE A 369 2.94 -20.38 17.93
C PHE A 369 2.79 -21.77 18.55
N THR A 370 2.99 -21.87 19.85
CA THR A 370 2.85 -23.11 20.60
C THR A 370 1.69 -23.01 21.58
N ALA A 371 1.02 -24.13 21.83
CA ALA A 371 0.09 -24.27 22.95
C ALA A 371 0.13 -25.70 23.48
N THR A 372 0.17 -25.83 24.80
CA THR A 372 -0.20 -27.03 25.55
C THR A 372 -1.63 -26.91 26.06
N LEU A 373 -2.18 -27.99 26.63
CA LEU A 373 -3.50 -27.94 27.25
C LEU A 373 -3.59 -26.87 28.36
N ALA A 374 -2.53 -26.68 29.14
CA ALA A 374 -2.49 -25.66 30.20
C ALA A 374 -2.53 -24.23 29.65
N ASP A 375 -1.86 -23.99 28.51
CA ASP A 375 -1.77 -22.67 27.90
C ASP A 375 -3.11 -22.19 27.32
N VAL A 376 -4.02 -23.10 26.98
CA VAL A 376 -5.28 -22.76 26.28
C VAL A 376 -6.11 -21.74 27.05
N ALA A 377 -6.07 -21.77 28.38
CA ALA A 377 -6.79 -20.82 29.24
C ALA A 377 -6.23 -19.38 29.15
N GLU A 378 -4.95 -19.24 28.84
CA GLU A 378 -4.25 -17.94 28.80
C GLU A 378 -4.11 -17.38 27.37
N LEU A 379 -4.39 -18.19 26.35
CA LEU A 379 -4.31 -17.75 24.96
C LEU A 379 -5.14 -16.48 24.73
N SER A 380 -4.53 -15.49 24.06
CA SER A 380 -5.24 -14.30 23.58
C SER A 380 -6.30 -14.67 22.53
N GLU A 381 -7.32 -13.83 22.36
CA GLU A 381 -8.35 -14.02 21.31
C GLU A 381 -7.73 -14.22 19.91
N ARG A 382 -6.65 -13.51 19.60
CA ARG A 382 -5.95 -13.64 18.30
C ARG A 382 -5.25 -14.98 18.16
N ALA A 383 -4.66 -15.49 19.25
CA ALA A 383 -4.04 -16.80 19.27
C ALA A 383 -5.11 -17.89 19.11
N LEU A 384 -6.20 -17.83 19.89
CA LEU A 384 -7.36 -18.72 19.75
C LEU A 384 -7.91 -18.73 18.31
N ALA A 385 -8.06 -17.55 17.70
CA ALA A 385 -8.54 -17.46 16.33
C ALA A 385 -7.58 -18.05 15.29
N THR A 386 -6.28 -18.08 15.60
CA THR A 386 -5.26 -18.71 14.77
C THR A 386 -5.36 -20.23 14.87
N PHE A 387 -5.39 -20.76 16.10
CA PHE A 387 -5.61 -22.18 16.36
C PHE A 387 -6.90 -22.69 15.72
N LEU A 388 -8.05 -22.07 15.99
CA LEU A 388 -9.34 -22.49 15.40
C LEU A 388 -9.36 -22.43 13.88
N GLY A 389 -8.71 -21.42 13.29
CA GLY A 389 -8.66 -21.28 11.83
C GLY A 389 -7.81 -22.34 11.15
N ILE A 390 -6.81 -22.90 11.86
CA ILE A 390 -5.96 -23.98 11.35
C ILE A 390 -6.61 -25.33 11.63
N LEU A 391 -7.16 -25.51 12.83
CA LEU A 391 -7.83 -26.73 13.27
C LEU A 391 -9.23 -26.90 12.65
N SER A 392 -9.75 -25.92 11.90
CA SER A 392 -11.09 -25.98 11.32
C SER A 392 -11.37 -27.18 10.40
N PRO A 393 -10.42 -27.73 9.62
CA PRO A 393 -10.67 -28.98 8.88
C PRO A 393 -11.02 -30.16 9.79
N VAL A 394 -10.54 -30.14 11.03
CA VAL A 394 -10.82 -31.17 12.05
C VAL A 394 -12.06 -30.83 12.88
N LEU A 395 -12.18 -29.57 13.29
CA LEU A 395 -13.22 -29.06 14.20
C LEU A 395 -14.53 -28.63 13.51
N GLY A 396 -14.53 -28.51 12.18
CA GLY A 396 -15.72 -28.20 11.37
C GLY A 396 -16.08 -26.71 11.26
N ALA A 397 -17.25 -26.45 10.69
CA ALA A 397 -17.70 -25.10 10.31
C ALA A 397 -17.81 -24.11 11.49
N ARG A 398 -18.13 -24.60 12.69
CA ARG A 398 -18.24 -23.75 13.89
C ARG A 398 -16.89 -23.12 14.26
N ALA A 399 -15.79 -23.87 14.15
CA ALA A 399 -14.44 -23.34 14.37
C ALA A 399 -14.08 -22.23 13.36
N VAL A 400 -14.50 -22.36 12.09
CA VAL A 400 -14.34 -21.29 11.08
C VAL A 400 -15.09 -20.03 11.48
N ALA A 401 -16.34 -20.17 11.93
CA ALA A 401 -17.18 -19.05 12.35
C ALA A 401 -16.58 -18.32 13.55
N LEU A 402 -16.19 -19.05 14.60
CA LEU A 402 -15.56 -18.49 15.80
C LEU A 402 -14.20 -17.85 15.50
N SER A 403 -13.36 -18.52 14.71
CA SER A 403 -12.08 -17.95 14.23
C SER A 403 -12.30 -16.60 13.54
N LYS A 404 -13.31 -16.49 12.67
CA LYS A 404 -13.65 -15.25 11.99
C LYS A 404 -14.12 -14.17 12.97
N ARG A 405 -14.96 -14.52 13.94
CA ARG A 405 -15.48 -13.56 14.94
C ARG A 405 -14.40 -13.06 15.89
N LEU A 406 -13.55 -13.94 16.40
CA LEU A 406 -12.40 -13.59 17.24
C LEU A 406 -11.40 -12.70 16.49
N ARG A 407 -11.06 -13.02 15.23
CA ARG A 407 -10.21 -12.14 14.40
C ARG A 407 -10.79 -10.75 14.20
N LEU A 408 -12.11 -10.61 14.25
CA LEU A 408 -12.82 -9.33 14.11
C LEU A 408 -13.01 -8.60 15.44
N GLY A 409 -12.63 -9.19 16.57
CA GLY A 409 -12.93 -8.66 17.91
C GLY A 409 -14.42 -8.53 18.17
N ARG A 410 -15.21 -9.48 17.64
CA ARG A 410 -16.69 -9.50 17.73
C ARG A 410 -17.23 -10.74 18.45
N ALA A 411 -16.34 -11.53 19.05
CA ALA A 411 -16.75 -12.70 19.81
C ALA A 411 -17.38 -12.23 21.13
N ALA A 412 -18.57 -12.73 21.45
CA ALA A 412 -19.13 -12.57 22.79
C ALA A 412 -18.32 -13.40 23.80
N GLU A 413 -18.40 -13.09 25.09
CA GLU A 413 -17.66 -13.81 26.14
C GLU A 413 -17.94 -15.32 26.12
N GLY A 414 -19.21 -15.72 25.92
CA GLY A 414 -19.58 -17.13 25.72
C GLY A 414 -18.96 -17.77 24.46
N GLU A 415 -18.79 -17.01 23.38
CA GLU A 415 -18.13 -17.50 22.15
C GLU A 415 -16.60 -17.64 22.35
N ILE A 416 -15.99 -16.78 23.17
CA ILE A 416 -14.57 -16.89 23.54
C ILE A 416 -14.37 -18.17 24.36
N GLN A 417 -15.28 -18.44 25.31
CA GLN A 417 -15.21 -19.66 26.11
C GLN A 417 -15.45 -20.92 25.26
N GLU A 418 -16.43 -20.89 24.35
CA GLU A 418 -16.65 -21.97 23.38
C GLU A 418 -15.41 -22.22 22.51
N ALA A 419 -14.74 -21.16 22.07
CA ALA A 419 -13.52 -21.25 21.30
C ALA A 419 -12.38 -21.92 22.09
N ARG A 420 -12.21 -21.60 23.38
CA ARG A 420 -11.24 -22.27 24.26
C ARG A 420 -11.57 -23.76 24.38
N LEU A 421 -12.82 -24.10 24.68
CA LEU A 421 -13.27 -25.48 24.82
C LEU A 421 -13.05 -26.30 23.54
N LEU A 422 -13.27 -25.73 22.36
CA LEU A 422 -12.99 -26.42 21.09
C LEU A 422 -11.51 -26.71 20.87
N VAL A 423 -10.62 -25.82 21.31
CA VAL A 423 -9.17 -26.04 21.24
C VAL A 423 -8.75 -27.08 22.29
N GLU A 424 -9.24 -26.98 23.53
CA GLU A 424 -9.02 -27.98 24.59
C GLU A 424 -9.46 -29.38 24.16
N ARG A 425 -10.58 -29.47 23.43
CA ARG A 425 -11.12 -30.74 22.92
C ARG A 425 -10.11 -31.49 22.05
N VAL A 426 -9.29 -30.79 21.27
CA VAL A 426 -8.25 -31.41 20.45
C VAL A 426 -7.20 -32.12 21.31
N PHE A 427 -6.84 -31.55 22.46
CA PHE A 427 -5.88 -32.17 23.38
C PHE A 427 -6.48 -33.33 24.19
N ARG A 428 -7.80 -33.30 24.45
CA ARG A 428 -8.49 -34.30 25.27
C ARG A 428 -8.99 -35.51 24.49
N GLU A 429 -9.29 -35.36 23.21
CA GLU A 429 -9.82 -36.43 22.35
C GLU A 429 -8.72 -37.02 21.46
N PRO A 430 -8.26 -38.27 21.71
CA PRO A 430 -7.17 -38.88 20.95
C PRO A 430 -7.44 -38.95 19.44
N GLU A 431 -8.70 -39.19 19.04
CA GLU A 431 -9.11 -39.25 17.63
C GLU A 431 -8.93 -37.90 16.91
N LEU A 432 -9.24 -36.78 17.60
CA LEU A 432 -9.02 -35.46 17.03
C LEU A 432 -7.53 -35.14 16.96
N LEU A 433 -6.78 -35.50 17.99
CA LEU A 433 -5.33 -35.30 18.01
C LEU A 433 -4.64 -36.07 16.89
N GLU A 434 -5.06 -37.30 16.61
CA GLU A 434 -4.56 -38.11 15.50
C GLU A 434 -4.92 -37.50 14.13
N ARG A 435 -6.13 -36.95 13.98
CA ARG A 435 -6.49 -36.23 12.76
C ARG A 435 -5.64 -34.96 12.57
N VAL A 436 -5.30 -34.28 13.66
CA VAL A 436 -4.44 -33.09 13.64
C VAL A 436 -2.98 -33.45 13.33
N SER A 437 -2.45 -34.55 13.86
CA SER A 437 -1.07 -34.99 13.59
C SER A 437 -0.84 -35.36 12.12
N ARG A 438 -1.89 -35.76 11.40
CA ARG A 438 -1.85 -36.04 9.94
C ARG A 438 -1.88 -34.77 9.09
N MET A 439 -2.12 -33.59 9.67
CA MET A 439 -2.15 -32.34 8.92
C MET A 439 -0.72 -31.85 8.61
N SER A 440 -0.48 -31.39 7.38
CA SER A 440 0.84 -30.92 6.94
C SER A 440 1.21 -29.49 7.36
N THR A 441 0.34 -28.81 8.13
CA THR A 441 0.46 -27.36 8.44
C THR A 441 0.54 -27.06 9.94
N ILE A 442 0.54 -28.08 10.77
CA ILE A 442 0.65 -28.04 12.23
C ILE A 442 1.43 -29.28 12.68
N VAL A 443 2.25 -29.14 13.71
CA VAL A 443 3.01 -30.24 14.29
C VAL A 443 2.47 -30.55 15.67
N VAL A 444 2.30 -31.84 15.95
CA VAL A 444 1.98 -32.36 17.29
C VAL A 444 3.27 -33.00 17.82
N GLU A 445 3.73 -32.52 18.96
CA GLU A 445 4.95 -33.00 19.60
C GLU A 445 4.68 -33.24 21.09
N GLU A 446 5.43 -34.16 21.70
CA GLU A 446 5.36 -34.42 23.14
C GLU A 446 6.64 -33.86 23.78
N VAL A 447 6.47 -32.94 24.73
CA VAL A 447 7.59 -32.26 25.39
C VAL A 447 7.36 -32.29 26.89
N GLU A 448 8.30 -32.86 27.63
CA GLU A 448 8.22 -33.02 29.10
C GLU A 448 6.93 -33.74 29.57
N GLY A 449 6.45 -34.71 28.78
CA GLY A 449 5.23 -35.47 29.06
C GLY A 449 3.92 -34.72 28.78
N ALA A 450 3.99 -33.53 28.15
CA ALA A 450 2.83 -32.77 27.71
C ALA A 450 2.74 -32.72 26.18
N VAL A 451 1.53 -32.95 25.65
CA VAL A 451 1.24 -32.74 24.23
C VAL A 451 1.26 -31.24 23.92
N ARG A 452 2.08 -30.87 22.94
CA ARG A 452 2.24 -29.51 22.44
C ARG A 452 1.83 -29.45 20.97
N LEU A 453 1.01 -28.46 20.64
CA LEU A 453 0.67 -28.11 19.26
C LEU A 453 1.54 -26.93 18.82
N SER A 454 2.23 -27.10 17.69
CA SER A 454 3.15 -26.12 17.13
C SER A 454 2.73 -25.69 15.73
N ILE A 455 2.42 -24.40 15.57
CA ILE A 455 1.96 -23.79 14.32
C ILE A 455 3.05 -22.88 13.74
N PRO A 456 3.55 -23.14 12.52
CA PRO A 456 4.51 -22.26 11.84
C PRO A 456 3.99 -20.82 11.63
N ASP A 457 4.78 -19.83 12.03
CA ASP A 457 4.52 -18.39 11.86
C ASP A 457 5.37 -17.77 10.75
N VAL A 458 4.92 -18.00 9.51
CA VAL A 458 5.55 -17.47 8.29
C VAL A 458 5.60 -15.92 8.29
N ARG A 459 4.66 -15.24 8.95
CA ARG A 459 4.63 -13.77 8.95
C ARG A 459 5.79 -13.18 9.75
N THR A 460 6.11 -13.77 10.90
CA THR A 460 7.25 -13.34 11.71
C THR A 460 8.55 -13.56 10.95
N TYR A 461 8.68 -14.68 10.24
CA TYR A 461 9.82 -14.92 9.36
C TYR A 461 9.96 -13.82 8.31
N ILE A 462 8.93 -13.57 7.49
CA ILE A 462 8.94 -12.52 6.45
C ILE A 462 9.30 -11.15 7.03
N GLN A 463 8.78 -10.79 8.21
CA GLN A 463 9.06 -9.51 8.85
C GLN A 463 10.50 -9.40 9.36
N GLY A 464 11.05 -10.47 9.91
CA GLY A 464 12.43 -10.53 10.41
C GLY A 464 13.44 -10.60 9.27
N SER A 465 13.25 -11.49 8.30
CA SER A 465 14.11 -11.59 7.12
C SER A 465 14.01 -10.34 6.24
N GLY A 466 12.86 -9.68 6.18
CA GLY A 466 12.70 -8.39 5.51
C GLY A 466 13.55 -7.25 6.11
N ARG A 467 14.21 -7.44 7.26
CA ARG A 467 15.16 -6.46 7.81
C ARG A 467 16.53 -6.51 7.13
N THR A 468 16.84 -7.63 6.48
CA THR A 468 18.12 -7.84 5.80
C THR A 468 18.12 -7.34 4.37
N SER A 469 16.95 -6.94 3.86
CA SER A 469 16.79 -6.40 2.51
C SER A 469 15.96 -5.14 2.61
N ARG A 470 16.61 -4.02 2.37
CA ARG A 470 16.06 -2.69 2.57
C ARG A 470 16.37 -1.82 1.38
N LEU A 471 15.64 -0.75 1.32
CA LEU A 471 15.71 0.16 0.21
C LEU A 471 16.86 1.10 0.32
N TYR A 472 17.47 1.39 -0.81
CA TYR A 472 18.44 2.45 -0.92
C TYR A 472 18.38 3.08 -2.31
N PRO A 473 19.06 4.22 -2.54
CA PRO A 473 19.05 4.88 -3.84
C PRO A 473 19.47 4.01 -5.03
N GLY A 474 20.11 2.84 -4.85
CA GLY A 474 20.44 1.90 -5.93
C GLY A 474 19.41 0.79 -6.18
N GLY A 475 18.37 0.66 -5.35
CA GLY A 475 17.35 -0.39 -5.45
C GLY A 475 17.08 -1.07 -4.12
N LEU A 476 16.84 -2.39 -4.14
CA LEU A 476 16.64 -3.19 -2.94
C LEU A 476 17.93 -3.93 -2.60
N THR A 477 18.45 -3.72 -1.39
CA THR A 477 19.67 -4.41 -0.97
C THR A 477 19.46 -5.91 -0.97
N ARG A 478 20.47 -6.64 -1.43
CA ARG A 478 20.60 -8.07 -1.22
C ARG A 478 20.72 -8.36 0.27
N GLY A 479 20.06 -9.41 0.71
CA GLY A 479 20.17 -9.96 2.05
C GLY A 479 20.06 -11.48 2.02
N ALA A 480 20.30 -12.11 3.17
CA ALA A 480 20.09 -13.54 3.35
C ALA A 480 19.26 -13.81 4.60
N ALA A 481 18.50 -14.90 4.59
CA ALA A 481 17.77 -15.37 5.75
C ALA A 481 17.91 -16.88 5.87
N PHE A 482 18.57 -17.32 6.94
CA PHE A 482 18.81 -18.72 7.22
C PHE A 482 17.78 -19.21 8.23
N LEU A 483 16.97 -20.20 7.85
CA LEU A 483 16.07 -20.91 8.73
C LEU A 483 16.76 -22.20 9.18
N VAL A 484 17.26 -22.19 10.43
CA VAL A 484 18.01 -23.30 11.01
C VAL A 484 17.12 -24.03 12.00
N ASP A 485 16.60 -25.19 11.60
CA ASP A 485 15.80 -26.05 12.46
C ASP A 485 15.84 -27.49 11.95
N ASP A 486 15.35 -28.41 12.77
CA ASP A 486 15.31 -29.83 12.45
C ASP A 486 13.88 -30.38 12.60
N GLY A 487 13.64 -31.53 11.98
CA GLY A 487 12.38 -32.27 12.14
C GLY A 487 11.15 -31.70 11.42
N PRO A 488 9.94 -32.17 11.79
CA PRO A 488 8.69 -31.94 11.04
C PRO A 488 8.22 -30.48 10.98
N ILE A 489 8.64 -29.65 11.94
CA ILE A 489 8.21 -28.24 12.03
C ILE A 489 8.80 -27.40 10.91
N LEU A 490 10.03 -27.69 10.50
CA LEU A 490 10.67 -27.06 9.34
C LEU A 490 9.90 -27.39 8.07
N ASP A 491 9.58 -28.67 7.85
CA ASP A 491 8.86 -29.12 6.65
C ASP A 491 7.45 -28.51 6.58
N ALA A 492 6.76 -28.45 7.72
CA ALA A 492 5.46 -27.77 7.82
C ALA A 492 5.57 -26.26 7.53
N PHE A 493 6.66 -25.62 7.96
CA PHE A 493 6.93 -24.21 7.68
C PHE A 493 7.15 -23.98 6.19
N VAL A 494 8.06 -24.72 5.54
CA VAL A 494 8.35 -24.56 4.11
C VAL A 494 7.09 -24.74 3.25
N ARG A 495 6.29 -25.78 3.54
CA ARG A 495 5.00 -25.99 2.87
C ARG A 495 4.08 -24.80 3.02
N ARG A 496 3.95 -24.25 4.24
CA ARG A 496 3.09 -23.09 4.49
C ARG A 496 3.65 -21.80 3.87
N ALA A 497 4.97 -21.68 3.76
CA ALA A 497 5.66 -20.55 3.18
C ALA A 497 5.46 -20.44 1.66
N SER A 498 5.27 -21.56 0.95
CA SER A 498 4.94 -21.57 -0.49
C SER A 498 3.68 -20.76 -0.83
N ALA A 499 2.69 -20.70 0.07
CA ALA A 499 1.49 -19.88 -0.08
C ALA A 499 1.76 -18.37 -0.03
N TYR A 500 2.98 -17.97 0.34
CA TYR A 500 3.48 -16.60 0.36
C TYR A 500 4.53 -16.37 -0.75
N GLU A 501 4.61 -17.26 -1.74
CA GLU A 501 5.57 -17.19 -2.86
C GLU A 501 7.03 -17.16 -2.38
N LEU A 502 7.33 -17.83 -1.25
CA LEU A 502 8.69 -18.01 -0.75
C LEU A 502 9.27 -19.32 -1.30
N GLU A 503 10.45 -19.21 -1.91
CA GLU A 503 11.25 -20.33 -2.38
C GLU A 503 12.46 -20.49 -1.47
N PHE A 504 12.64 -21.69 -0.92
CA PHE A 504 13.77 -22.01 -0.04
C PHE A 504 14.77 -22.89 -0.78
N LYS A 505 16.05 -22.54 -0.68
CA LYS A 505 17.17 -23.39 -1.13
C LYS A 505 17.81 -24.11 0.04
N SER A 506 18.38 -25.28 -0.21
CA SER A 506 19.23 -25.93 0.79
C SER A 506 20.52 -25.13 0.96
N ILE A 507 21.07 -25.06 2.17
CA ILE A 507 22.36 -24.37 2.38
C ILE A 507 23.49 -24.96 1.52
N GLU A 508 23.41 -26.24 1.20
CA GLU A 508 24.35 -26.94 0.32
C GLU A 508 24.25 -26.52 -1.15
N GLU A 509 23.14 -25.91 -1.58
CA GLU A 509 22.90 -25.43 -2.95
C GLU A 509 23.34 -23.97 -3.14
N VAL A 510 23.72 -23.28 -2.06
CA VAL A 510 24.00 -21.84 -2.05
C VAL A 510 25.49 -21.61 -1.85
N ASP A 511 26.10 -20.87 -2.78
CA ASP A 511 27.45 -20.33 -2.59
C ASP A 511 27.41 -19.15 -1.61
N LEU A 512 27.69 -19.44 -0.33
CA LEU A 512 27.67 -18.42 0.73
C LEU A 512 28.74 -17.34 0.54
N GLU A 513 29.87 -17.65 -0.09
CA GLU A 513 30.93 -16.66 -0.31
C GLU A 513 30.52 -15.65 -1.39
N ALA A 514 29.94 -16.15 -2.49
CA ALA A 514 29.38 -15.29 -3.53
C ALA A 514 28.22 -14.43 -2.99
N LEU A 515 27.31 -15.05 -2.22
CA LEU A 515 26.19 -14.34 -1.58
C LEU A 515 26.67 -13.27 -0.60
N LYS A 516 27.66 -13.58 0.24
CA LYS A 516 28.28 -12.62 1.15
C LYS A 516 28.90 -11.45 0.37
N ALA A 517 29.65 -11.73 -0.69
CA ALA A 517 30.26 -10.70 -1.51
C ALA A 517 29.23 -9.77 -2.16
N GLU A 518 28.09 -10.30 -2.62
CA GLU A 518 26.96 -9.47 -3.11
C GLU A 518 26.40 -8.57 -2.02
N ILE A 519 26.11 -9.13 -0.84
CA ILE A 519 25.55 -8.39 0.30
C ILE A 519 26.51 -7.28 0.75
N ASP A 520 27.81 -7.58 0.84
CA ASP A 520 28.83 -6.64 1.29
C ASP A 520 29.00 -5.47 0.31
N ARG A 521 29.04 -5.75 -1.00
CA ARG A 521 29.01 -4.71 -2.03
C ARG A 521 27.78 -3.80 -1.88
N ASP A 522 26.62 -4.38 -1.65
CA ASP A 522 25.39 -3.61 -1.42
C ASP A 522 25.48 -2.73 -0.16
N ARG A 523 26.06 -3.22 0.95
CA ARG A 523 26.25 -2.41 2.16
C ARG A 523 27.27 -1.30 1.98
N GLU A 524 28.33 -1.55 1.23
CA GLU A 524 29.29 -0.51 0.83
C GLU A 524 28.60 0.56 -0.02
N MET A 525 27.84 0.17 -1.03
CA MET A 525 27.05 1.11 -1.84
C MET A 525 26.05 1.90 -1.00
N VAL A 526 25.38 1.31 -0.02
CA VAL A 526 24.48 2.06 0.90
C VAL A 526 25.26 3.11 1.70
N ARG A 527 26.43 2.74 2.24
CA ARG A 527 27.30 3.67 2.98
C ARG A 527 27.85 4.80 2.09
N GLU A 528 28.18 4.48 0.84
CA GLU A 528 28.72 5.42 -0.15
C GLU A 528 27.65 6.27 -0.84
N ALA A 529 26.43 5.77 -1.00
CA ALA A 529 25.29 6.49 -1.60
C ALA A 529 24.90 7.72 -0.76
N GLY A 530 25.26 7.75 0.53
CA GLY A 530 25.24 8.98 1.33
C GLY A 530 26.15 10.10 0.80
N ARG A 531 27.05 9.82 -0.15
CA ARG A 531 28.02 10.75 -0.75
C ARG A 531 27.88 10.92 -2.29
N LYS A 532 27.23 10.00 -3.02
CA LYS A 532 27.04 10.11 -4.48
C LYS A 532 25.67 9.58 -4.93
N ALA A 533 24.92 10.42 -5.65
CA ALA A 533 23.63 10.09 -6.23
C ALA A 533 23.77 9.12 -7.42
N ALA A 534 23.56 7.82 -7.18
CA ALA A 534 23.44 6.83 -8.25
C ALA A 534 21.99 6.71 -8.75
N ARG A 535 21.83 6.38 -10.04
CA ARG A 535 20.53 6.14 -10.70
C ARG A 535 19.81 4.97 -10.02
N ALA A 536 18.65 5.24 -9.43
CA ALA A 536 17.84 4.23 -8.74
C ALA A 536 17.17 3.25 -9.69
N ALA A 537 17.32 1.94 -9.42
CA ALA A 537 16.47 0.92 -10.00
C ALA A 537 15.04 1.09 -9.46
N GLU A 538 14.09 1.37 -10.35
CA GLU A 538 12.69 1.63 -10.01
C GLU A 538 11.98 0.32 -9.64
N LEU A 539 11.79 0.07 -8.34
CA LEU A 539 11.28 -1.20 -7.81
C LEU A 539 9.77 -1.40 -7.91
N LEU A 540 9.00 -0.33 -8.02
CA LEU A 540 7.54 -0.38 -8.07
C LEU A 540 7.01 0.68 -9.02
N LYS A 541 6.59 0.25 -10.21
CA LYS A 541 5.96 1.10 -11.22
C LYS A 541 4.48 1.28 -10.89
N THR A 542 3.91 2.42 -11.24
CA THR A 542 2.48 2.68 -11.03
C THR A 542 1.74 2.69 -12.37
N SER A 543 0.68 1.89 -12.46
CA SER A 543 -0.13 1.78 -13.68
C SER A 543 -1.61 1.93 -13.38
N LEU A 544 -2.31 2.76 -14.15
CA LEU A 544 -3.77 2.79 -14.23
C LEU A 544 -4.21 1.75 -15.26
N PHE A 545 -5.12 0.86 -14.90
CA PHE A 545 -5.68 -0.18 -15.77
C PHE A 545 -7.18 0.04 -15.91
N VAL A 546 -7.61 0.56 -17.06
CA VAL A 546 -8.99 0.96 -17.32
C VAL A 546 -9.71 -0.16 -18.08
N VAL A 547 -10.82 -0.64 -17.52
CA VAL A 547 -11.71 -1.62 -18.17
C VAL A 547 -13.09 -1.02 -18.39
N GLU A 548 -13.94 -1.67 -19.17
CA GLU A 548 -15.27 -1.13 -19.48
C GLU A 548 -16.26 -1.24 -18.31
N SER A 549 -16.21 -2.30 -17.51
CA SER A 549 -17.23 -2.58 -16.48
C SER A 549 -16.68 -2.65 -15.04
N PRO A 550 -17.45 -2.16 -14.04
CA PRO A 550 -17.05 -2.25 -12.63
C PRO A 550 -16.85 -3.68 -12.13
N ASN A 551 -17.58 -4.65 -12.70
CA ASN A 551 -17.42 -6.07 -12.35
C ASN A 551 -16.07 -6.61 -12.82
N LYS A 552 -15.65 -6.33 -14.06
CA LYS A 552 -14.32 -6.72 -14.53
C LYS A 552 -13.23 -6.06 -13.70
N ALA A 553 -13.36 -4.77 -13.38
CA ALA A 553 -12.37 -4.05 -12.57
C ALA A 553 -12.13 -4.73 -11.21
N ARG A 554 -13.22 -5.07 -10.51
CA ARG A 554 -13.15 -5.78 -9.23
C ARG A 554 -12.60 -7.19 -9.34
N THR A 555 -12.97 -7.93 -10.39
CA THR A 555 -12.52 -9.31 -10.61
C THR A 555 -11.03 -9.37 -10.94
N ILE A 556 -10.56 -8.52 -11.85
CA ILE A 556 -9.14 -8.44 -12.23
C ILE A 556 -8.28 -8.07 -11.02
N ALA A 557 -8.68 -7.06 -10.26
CA ALA A 557 -7.94 -6.66 -9.06
C ALA A 557 -7.85 -7.78 -8.02
N ARG A 558 -8.82 -8.71 -7.98
CA ARG A 558 -8.81 -9.88 -7.08
C ARG A 558 -7.86 -11.00 -7.51
N PHE A 559 -7.51 -11.08 -8.80
CA PHE A 559 -6.54 -12.09 -9.26
C PHE A 559 -5.13 -11.86 -8.70
N PHE A 560 -4.80 -10.61 -8.38
CA PHE A 560 -3.50 -10.22 -7.84
C PHE A 560 -3.50 -10.06 -6.32
N GLY A 561 -4.62 -10.34 -5.64
CA GLY A 561 -4.68 -10.34 -4.18
C GLY A 561 -5.99 -9.77 -3.62
N THR A 562 -5.95 -9.28 -2.39
CA THR A 562 -7.09 -8.53 -1.82
C THR A 562 -6.90 -7.04 -2.15
N PRO A 563 -7.63 -6.48 -3.12
CA PRO A 563 -7.43 -5.10 -3.50
C PRO A 563 -7.90 -4.14 -2.41
N THR A 564 -7.22 -3.01 -2.33
CA THR A 564 -7.64 -1.84 -1.56
C THR A 564 -8.61 -1.04 -2.40
N ARG A 565 -9.72 -0.57 -1.80
CA ARG A 565 -10.69 0.25 -2.53
C ARG A 565 -10.49 1.73 -2.21
N ARG A 566 -10.38 2.55 -3.25
CA ARG A 566 -10.55 4.01 -3.18
C ARG A 566 -11.89 4.40 -3.81
N ILE A 567 -12.42 5.55 -3.39
CA ILE A 567 -13.60 6.18 -3.95
C ILE A 567 -13.14 7.57 -4.39
N VAL A 568 -12.99 7.75 -5.69
CA VAL A 568 -12.60 9.02 -6.31
C VAL A 568 -13.86 9.61 -6.92
N ASP A 569 -14.34 10.71 -6.33
CA ASP A 569 -15.57 11.43 -6.73
C ASP A 569 -16.79 10.52 -6.98
N GLY A 570 -16.96 9.52 -6.11
CA GLY A 570 -18.07 8.56 -6.13
C GLY A 570 -17.79 7.29 -6.93
N ILE A 571 -16.72 7.25 -7.72
CA ILE A 571 -16.34 6.10 -8.54
C ILE A 571 -15.40 5.18 -7.77
N PRO A 572 -15.70 3.88 -7.66
CA PRO A 572 -14.82 2.93 -7.01
C PRO A 572 -13.62 2.58 -7.87
N VAL A 573 -12.45 2.63 -7.25
CA VAL A 573 -11.15 2.28 -7.84
C VAL A 573 -10.50 1.21 -6.96
N TYR A 574 -9.82 0.25 -7.59
CA TYR A 574 -9.21 -0.88 -6.89
C TYR A 574 -7.70 -0.87 -7.06
N GLU A 575 -6.95 -0.80 -5.97
CA GLU A 575 -5.48 -0.81 -5.98
C GLU A 575 -4.96 -2.15 -5.47
N VAL A 576 -4.03 -2.76 -6.22
CA VAL A 576 -3.40 -4.04 -5.88
C VAL A 576 -1.97 -4.08 -6.40
N CYS A 577 -1.06 -4.72 -5.68
CA CYS A 577 0.28 -4.98 -6.19
C CYS A 577 0.28 -6.27 -7.01
N ALA A 578 0.75 -6.19 -8.25
CA ALA A 578 0.97 -7.31 -9.14
C ALA A 578 2.46 -7.34 -9.51
N GLY A 579 3.26 -8.13 -8.78
CA GLY A 579 4.71 -8.12 -8.92
C GLY A 579 5.32 -6.76 -8.58
N ASP A 580 6.08 -6.20 -9.52
CA ASP A 580 6.72 -4.87 -9.47
C ASP A 580 5.82 -3.72 -9.95
N VAL A 581 4.51 -3.97 -10.10
CA VAL A 581 3.52 -2.95 -10.51
C VAL A 581 2.46 -2.73 -9.44
N LEU A 582 2.29 -1.49 -8.99
CA LEU A 582 1.09 -1.02 -8.29
C LEU A 582 0.00 -0.73 -9.33
N LEU A 583 -0.94 -1.66 -9.43
CA LEU A 583 -2.03 -1.65 -10.39
C LEU A 583 -3.25 -0.97 -9.80
N THR A 584 -3.65 0.14 -10.40
CA THR A 584 -4.86 0.89 -10.08
C THR A 584 -5.92 0.56 -11.11
N VAL A 585 -6.88 -0.29 -10.79
CA VAL A 585 -7.91 -0.78 -11.70
C VAL A 585 -9.18 0.06 -11.57
N ALA A 586 -9.61 0.69 -12.66
CA ALA A 586 -10.80 1.55 -12.74
C ALA A 586 -11.71 1.10 -13.88
N ALA A 587 -12.98 1.49 -13.82
CA ALA A 587 -13.95 1.20 -14.87
C ALA A 587 -14.44 2.48 -15.54
N SER A 588 -14.52 2.50 -16.88
CA SER A 588 -15.13 3.60 -17.63
C SER A 588 -16.67 3.59 -17.58
N GLY A 589 -17.27 2.42 -17.30
CA GLY A 589 -18.73 2.25 -17.37
C GLY A 589 -19.26 2.06 -18.80
N GLY A 590 -18.41 1.63 -19.73
CA GLY A 590 -18.67 1.52 -21.16
C GLY A 590 -18.23 2.77 -21.93
N HIS A 591 -19.00 3.14 -22.97
CA HIS A 591 -18.80 4.40 -23.70
C HIS A 591 -18.99 5.61 -22.79
N VAL A 592 -17.97 6.48 -22.78
CA VAL A 592 -17.97 7.77 -22.08
C VAL A 592 -18.43 8.92 -22.99
N VAL A 593 -18.41 8.73 -24.30
CA VAL A 593 -18.93 9.70 -25.27
C VAL A 593 -19.76 8.99 -26.33
N ASP A 594 -20.64 9.72 -27.00
CA ASP A 594 -21.37 9.24 -28.17
C ASP A 594 -21.58 10.39 -29.16
N LEU A 595 -21.94 10.06 -30.40
CA LEU A 595 -22.16 11.02 -31.47
C LEU A 595 -23.30 11.96 -31.08
N THR A 596 -23.03 13.27 -31.10
CA THR A 596 -24.03 14.31 -30.82
C THR A 596 -25.24 14.15 -31.76
N THR A 597 -26.39 14.58 -31.29
CA THR A 597 -27.60 14.70 -32.11
C THR A 597 -27.77 16.11 -32.68
N GLN A 598 -26.88 17.04 -32.35
CA GLN A 598 -26.96 18.46 -32.71
C GLN A 598 -25.78 18.90 -33.59
N GLY A 599 -26.10 19.64 -34.66
CA GLY A 599 -25.12 20.21 -35.58
C GLY A 599 -24.63 19.23 -36.65
N GLY A 600 -24.07 19.78 -37.74
CA GLY A 600 -23.67 19.00 -38.92
C GLY A 600 -24.82 18.19 -39.52
N TYR A 601 -24.46 17.15 -40.29
CA TYR A 601 -25.41 16.15 -40.78
C TYR A 601 -25.55 15.03 -39.74
N HIS A 602 -26.59 15.13 -38.90
CA HIS A 602 -26.90 14.21 -37.79
C HIS A 602 -25.73 13.95 -36.82
N GLY A 603 -24.88 14.96 -36.58
CA GLY A 603 -23.72 14.89 -35.69
C GLY A 603 -22.36 14.70 -36.38
N VAL A 604 -22.31 14.77 -37.72
CA VAL A 604 -21.07 14.71 -38.50
C VAL A 604 -20.89 16.01 -39.29
N LEU A 605 -19.77 16.69 -39.09
CA LEU A 605 -19.39 17.88 -39.85
C LEU A 605 -18.70 17.47 -41.16
N VAL A 606 -18.73 18.36 -42.14
CA VAL A 606 -17.97 18.21 -43.40
C VAL A 606 -17.03 19.40 -43.50
N GLU A 607 -15.75 19.17 -43.26
CA GLU A 607 -14.71 20.21 -43.20
C GLU A 607 -13.56 19.80 -44.13
N ASP A 608 -13.17 20.67 -45.06
CA ASP A 608 -12.08 20.43 -46.02
C ASP A 608 -12.16 19.08 -46.78
N GLY A 609 -13.39 18.61 -47.06
CA GLY A 609 -13.63 17.32 -47.72
C GLY A 609 -13.51 16.10 -46.81
N LEU A 610 -13.35 16.29 -45.50
CA LEU A 610 -13.33 15.24 -44.47
C LEU A 610 -14.67 15.17 -43.75
N PHE A 611 -15.08 13.95 -43.38
CA PHE A 611 -16.19 13.72 -42.46
C PHE A 611 -15.67 13.72 -41.03
N VAL A 612 -16.14 14.66 -40.22
CA VAL A 612 -15.67 14.91 -38.86
C VAL A 612 -16.80 14.61 -37.87
N PRO A 613 -16.84 13.41 -37.28
CA PRO A 613 -17.81 13.07 -36.24
C PRO A 613 -17.60 13.92 -34.99
N VAL A 614 -18.70 14.44 -34.44
CA VAL A 614 -18.70 15.22 -33.21
C VAL A 614 -19.26 14.38 -32.07
N PHE A 615 -18.44 14.16 -31.05
CA PHE A 615 -18.77 13.40 -29.85
C PHE A 615 -19.05 14.33 -28.68
N THR A 616 -19.97 13.93 -27.80
CA THR A 616 -20.27 14.62 -26.54
C THR A 616 -20.49 13.60 -25.43
N THR A 617 -20.54 14.05 -24.18
CA THR A 617 -20.69 13.15 -23.04
C THR A 617 -22.00 12.39 -23.11
N ARG A 618 -21.94 11.11 -22.75
CA ARG A 618 -23.12 10.27 -22.63
C ARG A 618 -23.78 10.49 -21.27
N LYS A 619 -25.09 10.67 -21.29
CA LYS A 619 -25.92 10.85 -20.10
C LYS A 619 -26.87 9.68 -19.93
N ARG A 620 -27.16 9.32 -18.68
CA ARG A 620 -28.13 8.27 -18.33
C ARG A 620 -29.05 8.76 -17.23
N CYS A 621 -30.35 8.77 -17.49
CA CYS A 621 -31.35 9.06 -16.46
C CYS A 621 -31.35 7.94 -15.42
N ARG A 622 -31.21 8.29 -14.14
CA ARG A 622 -31.27 7.33 -13.04
C ARG A 622 -32.70 6.94 -12.69
N SER A 623 -33.69 7.76 -13.06
CA SER A 623 -35.10 7.48 -12.80
C SER A 623 -35.71 6.47 -13.80
N CYS A 624 -35.46 6.63 -15.10
CA CYS A 624 -36.05 5.75 -16.14
C CYS A 624 -35.01 4.92 -16.93
N GLY A 625 -33.71 5.17 -16.74
CA GLY A 625 -32.65 4.41 -17.41
C GLY A 625 -32.33 4.84 -18.84
N TYR A 626 -33.10 5.76 -19.44
CA TYR A 626 -32.89 6.24 -20.80
C TYR A 626 -31.53 6.92 -20.96
N GLN A 627 -30.90 6.72 -22.11
CA GLN A 627 -29.57 7.23 -22.44
C GLN A 627 -29.69 8.24 -23.57
N PHE A 628 -28.95 9.33 -23.44
CA PHE A 628 -29.05 10.46 -24.35
C PHE A 628 -27.76 11.29 -24.32
N THR A 629 -27.66 12.20 -25.28
CA THR A 629 -26.61 13.21 -25.40
C THR A 629 -27.26 14.60 -25.40
N ASP A 630 -26.45 15.66 -25.33
CA ASP A 630 -26.83 17.06 -25.60
C ASP A 630 -27.81 17.76 -24.63
N PHE A 631 -28.68 17.02 -23.92
CA PHE A 631 -29.66 17.58 -22.98
C PHE A 631 -29.20 17.48 -21.53
N ASP A 632 -29.68 18.36 -20.64
CA ASP A 632 -29.37 18.30 -19.19
C ASP A 632 -30.46 17.61 -18.37
N ARG A 633 -31.68 17.55 -18.89
CA ARG A 633 -32.80 16.80 -18.31
C ARG A 633 -33.14 15.60 -19.18
N CYS A 634 -33.70 14.56 -18.57
CA CYS A 634 -34.13 13.38 -19.31
C CYS A 634 -35.21 13.77 -20.35
N PRO A 635 -34.99 13.52 -21.66
CA PRO A 635 -35.96 13.90 -22.69
C PRO A 635 -37.24 13.04 -22.66
N ILE A 636 -37.23 11.92 -21.93
CA ILE A 636 -38.38 10.99 -21.84
C ILE A 636 -39.25 11.28 -20.62
N CYS A 637 -38.66 11.49 -19.44
CA CYS A 637 -39.42 11.65 -18.19
C CYS A 637 -39.22 13.00 -17.50
N GLY A 638 -38.40 13.91 -18.05
CA GLY A 638 -38.13 15.23 -17.50
C GLY A 638 -37.27 15.26 -16.22
N SER A 639 -36.85 14.10 -15.70
CA SER A 639 -36.04 14.01 -14.47
C SER A 639 -34.69 14.72 -14.59
N GLU A 640 -34.29 15.39 -13.51
CA GLU A 640 -32.97 16.01 -13.32
C GLU A 640 -31.94 15.05 -12.71
N ASP A 641 -32.36 13.88 -12.20
CA ASP A 641 -31.43 12.87 -11.67
C ASP A 641 -30.74 12.12 -12.82
N VAL A 642 -29.74 12.78 -13.39
CA VAL A 642 -28.99 12.34 -14.56
C VAL A 642 -27.54 12.08 -14.17
N PHE A 643 -27.04 10.90 -14.55
CA PHE A 643 -25.62 10.63 -14.51
C PHE A 643 -24.95 11.10 -15.79
N ASP A 644 -23.97 11.99 -15.67
CA ASP A 644 -23.12 12.44 -16.76
C ASP A 644 -21.74 11.76 -16.70
N SER A 645 -21.34 11.15 -17.81
CA SER A 645 -20.02 10.53 -17.98
C SER A 645 -18.86 11.53 -17.93
N ALA A 646 -19.10 12.84 -18.01
CA ALA A 646 -18.12 13.89 -17.69
C ALA A 646 -17.44 13.63 -16.33
N SER A 647 -18.23 13.20 -15.34
CA SER A 647 -17.70 12.85 -14.01
C SER A 647 -16.74 11.66 -14.06
N THR A 648 -16.99 10.66 -14.90
CA THR A 648 -16.06 9.54 -15.13
C THR A 648 -14.79 10.00 -15.83
N ILE A 649 -14.92 10.84 -16.86
CA ILE A 649 -13.77 11.35 -17.61
C ILE A 649 -12.83 12.10 -16.65
N GLU A 650 -13.36 12.96 -15.78
CA GLU A 650 -12.56 13.72 -14.82
C GLU A 650 -11.86 12.81 -13.79
N VAL A 651 -12.57 11.78 -13.28
CA VAL A 651 -11.95 10.78 -12.41
C VAL A 651 -10.82 10.03 -13.13
N LEU A 652 -11.03 9.60 -14.36
CA LEU A 652 -10.01 8.90 -15.14
C LEU A 652 -8.81 9.81 -15.46
N ARG A 653 -9.03 11.10 -15.74
CA ARG A 653 -7.96 12.10 -15.93
C ARG A 653 -7.11 12.26 -14.68
N ARG A 654 -7.75 12.34 -13.51
CA ARG A 654 -7.07 12.42 -12.21
C ARG A 654 -6.24 11.17 -11.94
N LEU A 655 -6.79 9.97 -12.17
CA LEU A 655 -6.08 8.71 -12.01
C LEU A 655 -4.94 8.55 -13.03
N ALA A 656 -5.13 9.02 -14.27
CA ALA A 656 -4.12 9.02 -15.32
C ALA A 656 -2.95 9.94 -14.95
N PHE A 657 -3.25 11.09 -14.35
CA PHE A 657 -2.23 11.99 -13.81
C PHE A 657 -1.46 11.34 -12.66
N GLU A 658 -2.12 10.64 -11.74
CA GLU A 658 -1.47 9.92 -10.62
C GLU A 658 -0.51 8.82 -11.07
N ALA A 659 -0.87 8.06 -12.11
CA ALA A 659 -0.13 6.90 -12.59
C ALA A 659 1.09 7.28 -13.45
N GLY A 660 2.10 6.39 -13.49
CA GLY A 660 3.22 6.49 -14.44
C GLY A 660 2.86 6.00 -15.85
N ARG A 661 1.91 5.06 -15.94
CA ARG A 661 1.38 4.55 -17.23
C ARG A 661 -0.12 4.31 -17.16
N VAL A 662 -0.82 4.58 -18.25
CA VAL A 662 -2.22 4.18 -18.45
C VAL A 662 -2.27 2.99 -19.40
N ILE A 663 -3.03 1.97 -19.02
CA ILE A 663 -3.28 0.75 -19.78
C ILE A 663 -4.79 0.66 -19.97
N ILE A 664 -5.24 0.71 -21.21
CA ILE A 664 -6.65 0.56 -21.56
C ILE A 664 -6.89 -0.88 -21.99
N ALA A 665 -7.78 -1.55 -21.29
CA ALA A 665 -7.98 -2.98 -21.39
C ALA A 665 -9.47 -3.31 -21.54
N THR A 666 -10.07 -2.66 -22.53
CA THR A 666 -11.43 -2.91 -23.02
C THR A 666 -11.50 -4.20 -23.84
N ASP A 667 -12.71 -4.66 -24.16
CA ASP A 667 -12.93 -5.89 -24.91
C ASP A 667 -12.17 -5.89 -26.26
N PRO A 668 -11.67 -7.06 -26.73
CA PRO A 668 -10.86 -7.18 -27.94
C PRO A 668 -11.72 -7.18 -29.22
N ASP A 669 -12.66 -6.25 -29.34
CA ASP A 669 -13.53 -6.05 -30.50
C ASP A 669 -13.49 -4.59 -31.00
N THR A 670 -14.22 -4.29 -32.09
CA THR A 670 -14.23 -2.94 -32.66
C THR A 670 -14.87 -1.90 -31.74
N GLU A 671 -15.82 -2.31 -30.90
CA GLU A 671 -16.47 -1.42 -29.93
C GLU A 671 -15.52 -1.07 -28.78
N GLY A 672 -14.87 -2.07 -28.20
CA GLY A 672 -13.84 -1.91 -27.19
C GLY A 672 -12.65 -1.10 -27.70
N GLU A 673 -12.28 -1.25 -28.97
CA GLU A 673 -11.23 -0.45 -29.59
C GLU A 673 -11.63 1.03 -29.75
N LYS A 674 -12.89 1.31 -30.09
CA LYS A 674 -13.41 2.69 -30.07
C LYS A 674 -13.36 3.28 -28.65
N ILE A 675 -13.81 2.54 -27.64
CA ILE A 675 -13.73 3.02 -26.25
C ILE A 675 -12.27 3.31 -25.87
N ALA A 676 -11.34 2.44 -26.27
CA ALA A 676 -9.92 2.65 -26.02
C ALA A 676 -9.39 3.91 -26.69
N TRP A 677 -9.78 4.16 -27.94
CA TRP A 677 -9.41 5.38 -28.65
C TRP A 677 -9.98 6.64 -27.99
N ASP A 678 -11.25 6.65 -27.58
CA ASP A 678 -11.84 7.79 -26.87
C ASP A 678 -11.08 8.12 -25.60
N LEU A 679 -10.80 7.10 -24.79
CA LEU A 679 -10.05 7.26 -23.55
C LEU A 679 -8.62 7.72 -23.82
N GLU A 680 -7.97 7.22 -24.86
CA GLU A 680 -6.65 7.70 -25.27
C GLU A 680 -6.67 9.21 -25.58
N GLN A 681 -7.63 9.68 -26.38
CA GLN A 681 -7.75 11.11 -26.70
C GLN A 681 -8.03 11.95 -25.44
N LEU A 682 -8.98 11.51 -24.61
CA LEU A 682 -9.44 12.24 -23.43
C LEU A 682 -8.42 12.30 -22.27
N LEU A 683 -7.50 11.32 -22.20
CA LEU A 683 -6.52 11.17 -21.13
C LEU A 683 -5.10 11.58 -21.53
N SER A 684 -4.83 11.76 -22.83
CA SER A 684 -3.50 12.05 -23.41
C SER A 684 -2.74 13.18 -22.71
N THR A 685 -3.43 14.27 -22.34
CA THR A 685 -2.80 15.44 -21.70
C THR A 685 -2.40 15.20 -20.25
N HIS A 686 -2.98 14.19 -19.60
CA HIS A 686 -2.77 13.88 -18.18
C HIS A 686 -1.79 12.72 -17.98
N ALA A 687 -1.85 11.73 -18.86
CA ALA A 687 -1.02 10.55 -18.82
C ALA A 687 0.42 10.85 -19.31
N GLU A 688 1.41 10.20 -18.69
CA GLU A 688 2.80 10.21 -19.18
C GLU A 688 2.98 9.25 -20.37
N SER A 689 2.24 8.13 -20.36
CA SER A 689 2.16 7.17 -21.45
C SER A 689 0.82 6.42 -21.42
N ILE A 690 0.29 6.08 -22.58
CA ILE A 690 -0.95 5.30 -22.75
C ILE A 690 -0.63 4.08 -23.62
N ALA A 691 -1.18 2.92 -23.25
CA ALA A 691 -1.06 1.68 -24.00
C ALA A 691 -2.38 0.90 -23.99
N ARG A 692 -2.53 -0.02 -24.95
CA ARG A 692 -3.64 -0.96 -25.10
C ARG A 692 -3.19 -2.36 -24.65
N ALA A 693 -4.08 -3.07 -23.95
CA ALA A 693 -3.90 -4.47 -23.58
C ALA A 693 -5.15 -5.28 -23.96
N GLU A 694 -5.00 -6.31 -24.78
CA GLU A 694 -6.10 -7.21 -25.18
C GLU A 694 -6.03 -8.55 -24.44
N PHE A 695 -7.18 -9.05 -24.01
CA PHE A 695 -7.32 -10.39 -23.44
C PHE A 695 -8.68 -10.97 -23.84
N HIS A 696 -8.70 -12.25 -24.19
CA HIS A 696 -9.92 -12.95 -24.66
C HIS A 696 -10.68 -13.64 -23.52
N GLU A 697 -10.04 -13.79 -22.37
CA GLU A 697 -10.61 -14.37 -21.16
C GLU A 697 -10.19 -13.58 -19.91
N VAL A 698 -11.07 -13.54 -18.92
CA VAL A 698 -10.81 -12.83 -17.66
C VAL A 698 -10.15 -13.80 -16.67
N THR A 699 -8.85 -14.08 -16.86
CA THR A 699 -8.05 -14.97 -16.00
C THR A 699 -6.74 -14.32 -15.54
N LYS A 700 -6.16 -14.76 -14.40
CA LYS A 700 -4.87 -14.22 -13.92
C LYS A 700 -3.76 -14.34 -14.99
N ARG A 701 -3.74 -15.48 -15.70
CA ARG A 701 -2.75 -15.76 -16.74
C ARG A 701 -2.90 -14.81 -17.92
N ALA A 702 -4.09 -14.73 -18.51
CA ALA A 702 -4.35 -13.86 -19.66
C ALA A 702 -4.06 -12.39 -19.35
N ILE A 703 -4.44 -11.89 -18.17
CA ILE A 703 -4.12 -10.52 -17.77
C ILE A 703 -2.62 -10.32 -17.58
N SER A 704 -1.90 -11.30 -17.02
CA SER A 704 -0.44 -11.20 -16.83
C SER A 704 0.31 -11.23 -18.17
N GLU A 705 -0.18 -11.99 -19.15
CA GLU A 705 0.34 -12.01 -20.53
C GLU A 705 0.04 -10.68 -21.23
N ALA A 706 -1.19 -10.18 -21.15
CA ALA A 706 -1.59 -8.89 -21.74
C ALA A 706 -0.81 -7.69 -21.16
N LEU A 707 -0.41 -7.73 -19.90
CA LEU A 707 0.45 -6.71 -19.29
C LEU A 707 1.90 -6.70 -19.83
N ARG A 708 2.34 -7.80 -20.46
CA ARG A 708 3.65 -7.92 -21.10
C ARG A 708 3.60 -7.57 -22.59
N GLU A 709 2.46 -7.78 -23.23
CA GLU A 709 2.23 -7.56 -24.67
C GLU A 709 1.40 -6.30 -24.94
N LEU A 710 1.88 -5.16 -24.43
CA LEU A 710 1.23 -3.86 -24.63
C LEU A 710 1.46 -3.35 -26.06
N HIS A 711 0.41 -2.79 -26.68
CA HIS A 711 0.46 -2.20 -28.02
C HIS A 711 -0.28 -0.85 -28.08
N SER A 712 -0.29 -0.18 -29.23
CA SER A 712 -1.09 1.03 -29.47
C SER A 712 -2.52 0.67 -29.91
N VAL A 713 -3.44 1.64 -29.83
CA VAL A 713 -4.79 1.50 -30.38
C VAL A 713 -4.74 1.31 -31.90
N SER A 714 -5.59 0.42 -32.41
CA SER A 714 -5.73 0.07 -33.82
C SER A 714 -6.65 1.06 -34.55
N GLU A 715 -6.06 2.07 -35.21
CA GLU A 715 -6.82 3.01 -36.05
C GLU A 715 -7.78 2.34 -37.04
N PRO A 716 -7.44 1.25 -37.76
CA PRO A 716 -8.37 0.61 -38.69
C PRO A 716 -9.65 0.09 -38.02
N ARG A 717 -9.54 -0.51 -36.82
CA ARG A 717 -10.70 -1.00 -36.06
C ARG A 717 -11.58 0.16 -35.57
N VAL A 718 -10.97 1.26 -35.15
CA VAL A 718 -11.69 2.48 -34.75
C VAL A 718 -12.44 3.08 -35.95
N ARG A 719 -11.80 3.20 -37.11
CA ARG A 719 -12.44 3.69 -38.35
C ARG A 719 -13.63 2.82 -38.72
N ALA A 720 -13.50 1.50 -38.65
CA ALA A 720 -14.59 0.58 -38.93
C ALA A 720 -15.79 0.80 -37.98
N GLN A 721 -15.51 1.01 -36.68
CA GLN A 721 -16.57 1.31 -35.71
C GLN A 721 -17.24 2.66 -35.98
N ILE A 722 -16.47 3.71 -36.30
CA ILE A 722 -17.01 5.05 -36.60
C ILE A 722 -17.90 4.99 -37.84
N VAL A 723 -17.45 4.35 -38.92
CA VAL A 723 -18.24 4.20 -40.15
C VAL A 723 -19.56 3.50 -39.85
N ARG A 724 -19.52 2.37 -39.15
CA ARG A 724 -20.74 1.65 -38.74
C ARG A 724 -21.68 2.54 -37.91
N ARG A 725 -21.15 3.30 -36.95
CA ARG A 725 -21.95 4.18 -36.08
C ARG A 725 -22.59 5.33 -36.86
N VAL A 726 -21.86 5.90 -37.83
CA VAL A 726 -22.36 6.97 -38.70
C VAL A 726 -23.41 6.43 -39.68
N GLU A 727 -23.19 5.26 -40.27
CA GLU A 727 -24.15 4.57 -41.13
C GLU A 727 -25.46 4.30 -40.39
N ASP A 728 -25.39 3.66 -39.21
CA ASP A 728 -26.55 3.39 -38.35
C ASP A 728 -27.29 4.69 -37.99
N ARG A 729 -26.55 5.79 -37.77
CA ARG A 729 -27.12 7.09 -37.44
C ARG A 729 -27.85 7.69 -38.64
N TRP A 730 -27.20 7.79 -39.78
CA TRP A 730 -27.76 8.45 -40.97
C TRP A 730 -28.94 7.66 -41.53
N ILE A 731 -28.75 6.38 -41.82
CA ILE A 731 -29.81 5.54 -42.37
C ILE A 731 -30.96 5.41 -41.36
N GLY A 732 -30.64 5.19 -40.09
CA GLY A 732 -31.64 5.05 -39.04
C GLY A 732 -32.52 6.29 -38.86
N PHE A 733 -31.92 7.50 -38.86
CA PHE A 733 -32.69 8.74 -38.72
C PHE A 733 -33.54 9.03 -39.96
N GLU A 734 -32.97 8.91 -41.17
CA GLU A 734 -33.72 9.17 -42.41
C GLU A 734 -34.89 8.21 -42.57
N LEU A 735 -34.67 6.90 -42.41
CA LEU A 735 -35.76 5.91 -42.50
C LEU A 735 -36.80 6.09 -41.39
N SER A 736 -36.38 6.45 -40.17
CA SER A 736 -37.33 6.71 -39.08
C SER A 736 -38.20 7.93 -39.37
N GLN A 737 -37.65 8.98 -40.00
CA GLN A 737 -38.44 10.13 -40.41
C GLN A 737 -39.42 9.78 -41.52
N GLU A 738 -39.01 9.00 -42.53
CA GLU A 738 -39.92 8.56 -43.60
C GLU A 738 -41.05 7.67 -43.06
N LEU A 739 -40.79 6.83 -42.05
CA LEU A 739 -41.83 6.02 -41.40
C LEU A 739 -42.77 6.84 -40.48
N GLN A 740 -42.36 8.03 -40.07
CA GLN A 740 -43.16 8.94 -39.23
C GLN A 740 -44.00 9.92 -40.05
N ARG A 741 -43.69 10.08 -41.35
CA ARG A 741 -44.50 10.83 -42.32
C ARG A 741 -45.68 9.97 -42.79
#